data_AF-A0A5C6CZA1-F1
#
_entry.id   AF-A0A5C6CZA1-F1
#
_cell.length_a   1.000
_cell.length_b   1.000
_cell.length_c   1.000
_cell.angle_alpha   90.00
_cell.angle_beta   90.00
_cell.angle_gamma   90.00
#
_symmetry.space_group_name_H-M   'P 1'
#
loop_
_entity.id
_entity.type
_entity.pdbx_description
1 polymer ?
#
loop_
_entity_poly.entity_id
_entity_poly.type
_entity_poly.pdbx_seq_one_letter_code
_entity_poly.pdbx_strand_id
1 'polypeptide(L)'
;MNAPLPSYRSLTQGLVVTLVLFAALVLRPGFAQAERPNILYFYVDDMGWGSIGPNGQAQRKANGQPYVRTPNLDELAAQGINFTRGYGCHVCSPARSSQQSGFHQGHTFADRNDPNNAKKAMRADDVLIGDALSAAGYATGYWGKWGYGGSKDQVDPVIDNVQTLPTSHGYQHVLAELHHVRAHTFFQPTLWHAPASSDAIGGIELVPNSLSAYRNMPNYPSMPALQNDVDYPKTAYCDDAYAFAALDFVRAQGRNYNQSGQPFFGLLAVQIPHAPFGEISSLPDWDQAYADDPQFKSLADQTRQWAAMVTRIDAHFGNILSALEDPNHDGDTSDSVAENTLVVFQSDNGGPSGSNRIELDANGGLRGTKGQIQEGGIRVPLVMRWPAKIRADSALKAGTHSKRVVDVTDLLPTFCDLAGAPIPLGIDGVSIAPTLLSEGHQRKREFIIHEASNGQSIIRGNHKLIQSKKSSLQLYDLEADRAETNDIAADHPEIVKELEALLLGERVTEPAGFANTYHRWTGSNGATTSNPNHWSDYAYTNAGITYLSDDGAPRLSWTALIENAEDESNTALADKDLEFLGLEIRGNQGKPTTQSLVLGPSVNLTGRNEIRVASNAMLTVNDGTVSSLRWIDIHAGGTLNGSGTIDATLYNHGTVAPSGTNQPNFKVLSDYHQSALATLRVALNGKGNSPLRVVGEATLSGTLAVDLIDSFQPSPGKTYSVLTAKKVSGEFSNPGNIVVAADGTRFTINYKDSAVVLLVN
;
A
#
# COMPACT_ATOMS: atom_id res chain seq x y z
N MET A 1 13.64 -78.18 -39.09
CA MET A 1 12.92 -79.20 -38.30
C MET A 1 13.95 -80.04 -37.59
N ASN A 2 13.99 -79.96 -36.25
CA ASN A 2 14.38 -81.02 -35.32
C ASN A 2 14.67 -80.40 -33.96
N ALA A 3 13.81 -80.76 -33.01
CA ALA A 3 13.88 -80.56 -31.57
C ALA A 3 14.66 -81.74 -30.92
N PRO A 4 14.74 -81.91 -29.58
CA PRO A 4 15.04 -80.96 -28.49
C PRO A 4 15.99 -81.55 -27.39
N LEU A 5 16.14 -80.79 -26.28
CA LEU A 5 16.51 -81.16 -24.88
C LEU A 5 18.02 -81.23 -24.50
N PRO A 6 18.41 -81.19 -23.19
CA PRO A 6 18.22 -80.07 -22.25
C PRO A 6 19.46 -79.77 -21.34
N SER A 7 19.47 -78.55 -20.77
CA SER A 7 19.89 -78.13 -19.41
C SER A 7 21.34 -78.26 -18.84
N TYR A 8 21.75 -77.11 -18.28
CA TYR A 8 22.57 -76.83 -17.07
C TYR A 8 24.09 -76.48 -17.13
N ARG A 9 24.34 -75.23 -16.69
CA ARG A 9 25.43 -74.67 -15.85
C ARG A 9 26.82 -74.34 -16.43
N SER A 10 27.12 -73.02 -16.46
CA SER A 10 28.08 -72.30 -15.59
C SER A 10 29.10 -71.39 -16.31
N LEU A 11 29.44 -70.28 -15.60
CA LEU A 11 30.60 -69.37 -15.74
C LEU A 11 30.49 -68.37 -16.92
N THR A 12 30.76 -67.05 -16.81
CA THR A 12 31.73 -66.30 -15.99
C THR A 12 31.35 -64.80 -15.90
N GLN A 13 31.73 -64.21 -14.77
CA GLN A 13 31.95 -62.80 -14.38
C GLN A 13 31.84 -61.68 -15.45
N GLY A 14 30.99 -60.68 -15.15
CA GLY A 14 31.00 -59.34 -15.73
C GLY A 14 31.18 -58.28 -14.64
N LEU A 15 32.07 -57.34 -14.89
CA LEU A 15 32.63 -56.33 -13.98
C LEU A 15 31.61 -55.22 -13.69
N VAL A 16 31.35 -54.93 -12.40
CA VAL A 16 30.49 -53.82 -11.94
C VAL A 16 31.36 -52.58 -11.77
N VAL A 17 31.12 -51.54 -12.59
CA VAL A 17 31.62 -50.18 -12.36
C VAL A 17 30.48 -49.38 -11.74
N THR A 18 30.57 -49.11 -10.44
CA THR A 18 29.63 -48.27 -9.70
C THR A 18 29.92 -46.80 -10.00
N LEU A 19 29.07 -46.17 -10.82
CA LEU A 19 29.03 -44.71 -10.96
C LEU A 19 28.31 -44.13 -9.74
N VAL A 20 29.05 -43.52 -8.82
CA VAL A 20 28.48 -42.74 -7.72
C VAL A 20 28.13 -41.35 -8.28
N LEU A 21 26.86 -41.16 -8.64
CA LEU A 21 26.31 -39.81 -8.87
C LEU A 21 26.21 -39.11 -7.51
N PHE A 22 27.12 -38.18 -7.24
CA PHE A 22 26.92 -37.15 -6.22
C PHE A 22 25.85 -36.19 -6.74
N ALA A 23 24.59 -36.44 -6.37
CA ALA A 23 23.55 -35.42 -6.46
C ALA A 23 23.89 -34.34 -5.42
N ALA A 24 24.40 -33.20 -5.89
CA ALA A 24 24.48 -31.99 -5.09
C ALA A 24 23.05 -31.58 -4.73
N LEU A 25 22.58 -31.98 -3.54
CA LEU A 25 21.42 -31.38 -2.92
C LEU A 25 21.77 -29.91 -2.69
N VAL A 26 21.34 -29.04 -3.59
CA VAL A 26 21.25 -27.61 -3.32
C VAL A 26 20.15 -27.48 -2.26
N LEU A 27 20.56 -27.59 -0.99
CA LEU A 27 19.78 -27.09 0.12
C LEU A 27 19.64 -25.59 -0.09
N ARG A 28 18.58 -25.19 -0.79
CA ARG A 28 18.10 -23.81 -0.72
C ARG A 28 17.91 -23.53 0.77
N PRO A 29 18.49 -22.47 1.34
CA PRO A 29 18.14 -22.07 2.69
C PRO A 29 16.63 -21.86 2.67
N GLY A 30 15.92 -22.71 3.41
CA GLY A 30 14.51 -22.54 3.66
C GLY A 30 14.37 -21.30 4.52
N PHE A 31 14.33 -20.13 3.88
CA PHE A 31 13.56 -19.04 4.44
C PHE A 31 12.16 -19.61 4.62
N ALA A 32 11.69 -19.70 5.86
CA ALA A 32 10.27 -19.80 6.09
C ALA A 32 9.67 -18.57 5.40
N GLN A 33 9.13 -18.77 4.20
CA GLN A 33 8.37 -17.75 3.50
C GLN A 33 7.33 -17.29 4.51
N ALA A 34 7.36 -16.02 4.88
CA ALA A 34 6.32 -15.47 5.76
C ALA A 34 4.97 -15.90 5.18
N GLU A 35 4.10 -16.50 6.00
CA GLU A 35 2.80 -16.98 5.54
C GLU A 35 2.08 -15.81 4.85
N ARG A 36 1.85 -15.96 3.55
CA ARG A 36 1.21 -14.95 2.71
C ARG A 36 -0.31 -15.11 2.94
N PRO A 37 -0.99 -14.13 3.55
CA PRO A 37 -2.40 -14.28 3.86
C PRO A 37 -3.25 -14.16 2.60
N ASN A 38 -4.45 -14.71 2.63
CA ASN A 38 -5.51 -14.23 1.75
C ASN A 38 -5.90 -12.80 2.19
N ILE A 39 -6.35 -11.97 1.26
CA ILE A 39 -6.77 -10.59 1.55
C ILE A 39 -8.16 -10.38 0.98
N LEU A 40 -9.11 -10.00 1.84
CA LEU A 40 -10.46 -9.61 1.45
C LEU A 40 -10.72 -8.16 1.86
N TYR A 41 -11.03 -7.31 0.90
CA TYR A 41 -11.23 -5.89 1.11
C TYR A 41 -12.65 -5.48 0.73
N PHE A 42 -13.46 -5.15 1.74
CA PHE A 42 -14.77 -4.52 1.61
C PHE A 42 -14.62 -2.99 1.59
N TYR A 43 -15.09 -2.37 0.51
CA TYR A 43 -14.94 -0.93 0.29
C TYR A 43 -16.28 -0.32 -0.14
N VAL A 44 -16.77 0.65 0.64
CA VAL A 44 -18.10 1.27 0.45
C VAL A 44 -18.00 2.73 -0.01
N ASP A 45 -19.05 3.23 -0.65
CA ASP A 45 -19.13 4.61 -1.19
C ASP A 45 -20.09 5.45 -0.33
N ASP A 46 -19.62 6.53 0.27
CA ASP A 46 -20.40 7.47 1.12
C ASP A 46 -20.87 6.95 2.50
N MET A 47 -20.12 6.06 3.14
CA MET A 47 -20.42 5.62 4.50
C MET A 47 -19.63 6.42 5.54
N GLY A 48 -20.31 7.33 6.24
CA GLY A 48 -19.68 8.21 7.22
C GLY A 48 -19.11 7.49 8.45
N TRP A 49 -18.16 8.11 9.14
CA TRP A 49 -17.45 7.52 10.29
C TRP A 49 -18.38 6.93 11.35
N GLY A 50 -19.48 7.62 11.69
CA GLY A 50 -20.42 7.22 12.73
C GLY A 50 -21.38 6.11 12.34
N SER A 51 -21.25 5.50 11.16
CA SER A 51 -22.23 4.59 10.57
C SER A 51 -22.15 3.14 11.06
N ILE A 52 -21.13 2.77 11.84
CA ILE A 52 -20.96 1.42 12.40
C ILE A 52 -21.12 1.43 13.92
N GLY A 53 -21.46 0.28 14.51
CA GLY A 53 -21.60 0.07 15.96
C GLY A 53 -20.52 0.75 16.79
N PRO A 54 -19.23 0.42 16.61
CA PRO A 54 -18.14 0.92 17.44
C PRO A 54 -17.83 2.42 17.25
N ASN A 55 -18.42 3.08 16.24
CA ASN A 55 -18.21 4.51 15.97
C ASN A 55 -19.42 5.39 16.32
N GLY A 56 -20.47 4.81 16.90
CA GLY A 56 -21.59 5.59 17.45
C GLY A 56 -22.90 4.82 17.52
N GLN A 57 -23.15 3.91 16.57
CA GLN A 57 -24.46 3.25 16.48
C GLN A 57 -24.76 2.34 17.69
N ALA A 58 -23.75 1.71 18.28
CA ALA A 58 -23.93 0.92 19.50
C ALA A 58 -24.37 1.78 20.69
N GLN A 59 -23.79 2.99 20.82
CA GLN A 59 -24.18 3.95 21.85
C GLN A 59 -25.61 4.47 21.61
N ARG A 60 -25.97 4.77 20.36
CA ARG A 60 -27.33 5.19 19.99
C ARG A 60 -28.36 4.12 20.34
N LYS A 61 -28.10 2.86 19.98
CA LYS A 61 -28.93 1.71 20.35
C LYS A 61 -29.08 1.60 21.88
N ALA A 62 -28.00 1.70 22.63
CA ALA A 62 -28.02 1.64 24.09
C ALA A 62 -28.84 2.78 24.72
N ASN A 63 -28.87 3.95 24.09
CA ASN A 63 -29.65 5.11 24.51
C ASN A 63 -31.11 5.10 24.02
N GLY A 64 -31.55 4.05 23.32
CA GLY A 64 -32.89 3.97 22.74
C GLY A 64 -33.14 5.02 21.65
N GLN A 65 -32.10 5.44 20.95
CA GLN A 65 -32.18 6.35 19.80
C GLN A 65 -32.26 5.55 18.49
N PRO A 66 -32.82 6.12 17.40
CA PRO A 66 -32.76 5.50 16.08
C PRO A 66 -31.31 5.21 15.69
N TYR A 67 -31.05 4.04 15.13
CA TYR A 67 -29.70 3.60 14.77
C TYR A 67 -29.73 2.75 13.50
N VAL A 68 -28.61 2.71 12.76
CA VAL A 68 -28.44 1.80 11.62
C VAL A 68 -27.89 0.45 12.10
N ARG A 69 -28.41 -0.64 11.53
CA ARG A 69 -28.05 -2.02 11.90
C ARG A 69 -26.90 -2.51 11.03
N THR A 70 -25.77 -2.80 11.66
CA THR A 70 -24.55 -3.35 11.02
C THR A 70 -23.98 -4.54 11.81
N PRO A 71 -24.77 -5.59 12.10
CA PRO A 71 -24.33 -6.67 12.99
C PRO A 71 -23.05 -7.37 12.52
N ASN A 72 -22.82 -7.51 11.21
CA ASN A 72 -21.63 -8.21 10.70
C ASN A 72 -20.37 -7.34 10.78
N LEU A 73 -20.48 -6.03 10.52
CA LEU A 73 -19.37 -5.09 10.75
C LEU A 73 -19.08 -4.89 12.24
N ASP A 74 -20.11 -4.94 13.09
CA ASP A 74 -19.96 -4.89 14.54
C ASP A 74 -19.19 -6.12 15.04
N GLU A 75 -19.53 -7.31 14.54
CA GLU A 75 -18.81 -8.54 14.83
C GLU A 75 -17.39 -8.53 14.25
N LEU A 76 -17.20 -8.04 13.02
CA LEU A 76 -15.89 -7.86 12.42
C LEU A 76 -14.98 -6.97 13.29
N ALA A 77 -15.53 -5.91 13.87
CA ALA A 77 -14.81 -5.04 14.80
C ALA A 77 -14.56 -5.70 16.16
N ALA A 78 -15.50 -6.49 16.68
CA ALA A 78 -15.34 -7.24 17.92
C ALA A 78 -14.26 -8.33 17.82
N GLN A 79 -14.10 -8.94 16.64
CA GLN A 79 -13.06 -9.94 16.34
C GLN A 79 -11.76 -9.30 15.80
N GLY A 80 -11.79 -8.02 15.46
CA GLY A 80 -10.71 -7.29 14.81
C GLY A 80 -10.31 -6.04 15.59
N ILE A 81 -9.92 -5.02 14.86
CA ILE A 81 -9.54 -3.71 15.41
C ILE A 81 -10.28 -2.64 14.66
N ASN A 82 -10.89 -1.73 15.41
CA ASN A 82 -11.46 -0.51 14.86
C ASN A 82 -10.41 0.62 14.88
N PHE A 83 -10.00 1.10 13.71
CA PHE A 83 -9.12 2.25 13.58
C PHE A 83 -9.95 3.53 13.63
N THR A 84 -9.98 4.14 14.80
CA THR A 84 -10.78 5.35 15.03
C THR A 84 -10.30 6.52 14.18
N ARG A 85 -9.06 6.50 13.69
CA ARG A 85 -8.45 7.50 12.79
C ARG A 85 -8.14 6.91 11.41
N GLY A 86 -9.12 6.23 10.82
CA GLY A 86 -9.11 5.84 9.41
C GLY A 86 -9.50 7.00 8.50
N TYR A 87 -8.76 7.21 7.41
CA TYR A 87 -8.97 8.29 6.46
C TYR A 87 -9.10 7.77 5.02
N GLY A 88 -10.07 8.33 4.30
CA GLY A 88 -10.24 8.19 2.86
C GLY A 88 -9.90 9.51 2.16
N CYS A 89 -10.53 9.78 1.02
CA CYS A 89 -10.48 11.11 0.40
C CYS A 89 -11.81 11.85 0.62
N HIS A 90 -11.96 13.01 -0.02
CA HIS A 90 -13.18 13.82 0.08
C HIS A 90 -14.32 13.36 -0.86
N VAL A 91 -14.00 12.67 -1.96
CA VAL A 91 -14.94 12.17 -2.99
C VAL A 91 -14.41 10.90 -3.67
N CYS A 92 -15.28 10.19 -4.41
CA CYS A 92 -15.06 8.82 -4.84
C CYS A 92 -13.91 8.59 -5.83
N SER A 93 -13.80 9.33 -6.95
CA SER A 93 -12.74 9.04 -7.94
C SER A 93 -11.33 9.21 -7.35
N PRO A 94 -10.98 10.32 -6.68
CA PRO A 94 -9.69 10.45 -6.02
C PRO A 94 -9.46 9.38 -4.96
N ALA A 95 -10.49 9.05 -4.16
CA ALA A 95 -10.39 7.99 -3.16
C ALA A 95 -10.02 6.65 -3.79
N ARG A 96 -10.67 6.26 -4.89
CA ARG A 96 -10.40 5.00 -5.61
C ARG A 96 -9.01 5.01 -6.24
N SER A 97 -8.59 6.13 -6.81
CA SER A 97 -7.24 6.23 -7.36
C SER A 97 -6.15 6.17 -6.28
N SER A 98 -6.34 6.88 -5.16
CA SER A 98 -5.43 6.83 -4.02
C SER A 98 -5.39 5.47 -3.35
N GLN A 99 -6.53 4.79 -3.25
CA GLN A 99 -6.63 3.41 -2.80
C GLN A 99 -5.79 2.48 -3.66
N GLN A 100 -5.92 2.56 -4.98
CA GLN A 100 -5.26 1.63 -5.88
C GLN A 100 -3.76 1.92 -6.03
N SER A 101 -3.36 3.19 -6.11
CA SER A 101 -1.99 3.60 -6.45
C SER A 101 -1.09 3.92 -5.25
N GLY A 102 -1.66 4.10 -4.06
CA GLY A 102 -0.92 4.54 -2.88
C GLY A 102 -0.44 5.99 -2.95
N PHE A 103 -0.77 6.75 -4.00
CA PHE A 103 -0.53 8.19 -4.08
C PHE A 103 -1.70 8.97 -3.46
N HIS A 104 -1.41 10.02 -2.72
CA HIS A 104 -2.43 10.98 -2.32
C HIS A 104 -2.79 11.92 -3.48
N GLN A 105 -3.76 12.79 -3.23
CA GLN A 105 -4.41 13.59 -4.26
C GLN A 105 -3.49 14.59 -4.96
N GLY A 106 -2.42 15.05 -4.29
CA GLY A 106 -1.42 15.94 -4.89
C GLY A 106 -0.44 15.25 -5.85
N HIS A 107 -0.42 13.91 -5.88
CA HIS A 107 0.49 13.14 -6.74
C HIS A 107 -0.25 12.24 -7.73
N THR A 108 -1.49 11.81 -7.44
CA THR A 108 -2.26 10.99 -8.36
C THR A 108 -2.87 11.80 -9.51
N PHE A 109 -2.94 11.20 -10.70
CA PHE A 109 -3.54 11.86 -11.87
C PHE A 109 -5.07 11.95 -11.81
N ALA A 110 -5.75 10.95 -11.24
CA ALA A 110 -7.21 10.95 -11.09
C ALA A 110 -7.67 11.69 -9.81
N ASP A 111 -7.21 12.93 -9.67
CA ASP A 111 -7.36 13.81 -8.48
C ASP A 111 -8.76 14.42 -8.27
N ARG A 112 -9.72 14.20 -9.18
CA ARG A 112 -11.10 14.72 -9.09
C ARG A 112 -12.12 13.82 -9.78
N ASN A 113 -13.40 14.02 -9.44
CA ASN A 113 -14.50 13.46 -10.23
C ASN A 113 -14.57 14.19 -11.59
N ASP A 114 -14.19 13.51 -12.66
CA ASP A 114 -14.27 14.03 -14.02
C ASP A 114 -15.46 13.39 -14.77
N PRO A 115 -16.34 14.19 -15.40
CA PRO A 115 -17.41 13.65 -16.26
C PRO A 115 -16.88 12.84 -17.45
N ASN A 116 -15.62 13.00 -17.83
CA ASN A 116 -14.90 12.20 -18.81
C ASN A 116 -13.82 11.35 -18.13
N ASN A 117 -14.29 10.43 -17.28
CA ASN A 117 -13.46 9.54 -16.48
C ASN A 117 -12.61 8.56 -17.31
N ALA A 118 -12.88 8.36 -18.60
CA ALA A 118 -12.02 7.59 -19.49
C ALA A 118 -10.67 8.29 -19.73
N LYS A 119 -10.64 9.61 -19.56
CA LYS A 119 -9.50 10.49 -19.83
C LYS A 119 -8.71 10.81 -18.59
N LYS A 120 -9.41 11.09 -17.50
CA LYS A 120 -8.86 11.36 -16.18
C LYS A 120 -8.94 10.13 -15.30
N ALA A 121 -8.02 9.19 -15.54
CA ALA A 121 -8.01 7.85 -14.98
C ALA A 121 -6.64 7.44 -14.48
N MET A 122 -6.58 6.33 -13.74
CA MET A 122 -5.33 5.65 -13.39
C MET A 122 -4.59 5.28 -14.68
N ARG A 123 -3.28 5.53 -14.72
CA ARG A 123 -2.46 5.40 -15.93
C ARG A 123 -1.81 4.03 -15.96
N ALA A 124 -1.39 3.59 -17.15
CA ALA A 124 -0.66 2.33 -17.31
C ALA A 124 0.65 2.28 -16.50
N ASP A 125 1.28 3.43 -16.25
CA ASP A 125 2.50 3.53 -15.43
C ASP A 125 2.23 3.48 -13.91
N ASP A 126 0.98 3.71 -13.48
CA ASP A 126 0.60 3.63 -12.07
C ASP A 126 0.46 2.16 -11.69
N VAL A 127 1.42 1.63 -10.91
CA VAL A 127 1.33 0.27 -10.38
C VAL A 127 0.21 0.22 -9.34
N LEU A 128 -0.85 -0.55 -9.61
CA LEU A 128 -2.01 -0.64 -8.72
C LEU A 128 -1.97 -1.90 -7.83
N ILE A 129 -2.90 -2.01 -6.87
CA ILE A 129 -3.01 -3.16 -5.97
C ILE A 129 -3.11 -4.48 -6.76
N GLY A 130 -3.95 -4.51 -7.80
CA GLY A 130 -4.13 -5.72 -8.62
C GLY A 130 -2.85 -6.11 -9.35
N ASP A 131 -2.09 -5.15 -9.88
CA ASP A 131 -0.79 -5.38 -10.53
C ASP A 131 0.19 -6.02 -9.55
N ALA A 132 0.35 -5.42 -8.37
CA ALA A 132 1.29 -5.88 -7.36
C ALA A 132 0.97 -7.29 -6.86
N LEU A 133 -0.30 -7.57 -6.55
CA LEU A 133 -0.71 -8.86 -5.98
C LEU A 133 -0.75 -9.97 -7.04
N SER A 134 -1.21 -9.68 -8.25
CA SER A 134 -1.18 -10.62 -9.37
C SER A 134 0.26 -10.99 -9.74
N ALA A 135 1.17 -10.02 -9.82
CA ALA A 135 2.60 -10.27 -10.05
C ALA A 135 3.24 -11.13 -8.93
N ALA A 136 2.72 -11.03 -7.71
CA ALA A 136 3.12 -11.85 -6.59
C ALA A 136 2.48 -13.26 -6.62
N GLY A 137 1.58 -13.55 -7.55
CA GLY A 137 0.96 -14.88 -7.74
C GLY A 137 -0.37 -15.07 -7.03
N TYR A 138 -1.01 -14.00 -6.55
CA TYR A 138 -2.37 -14.07 -6.02
C TYR A 138 -3.39 -14.29 -7.14
N ALA A 139 -4.45 -15.05 -6.86
CA ALA A 139 -5.68 -14.94 -7.62
C ALA A 139 -6.37 -13.62 -7.25
N THR A 140 -6.74 -12.79 -8.22
CA THR A 140 -7.22 -11.42 -7.98
C THR A 140 -8.64 -11.21 -8.49
N GLY A 141 -9.50 -10.59 -7.67
CA GLY A 141 -10.88 -10.29 -8.02
C GLY A 141 -11.32 -8.87 -7.66
N TYR A 142 -12.16 -8.27 -8.51
CA TYR A 142 -12.74 -6.94 -8.34
C TYR A 142 -14.23 -6.94 -8.64
N TRP A 143 -15.04 -6.44 -7.71
CA TRP A 143 -16.49 -6.32 -7.90
C TRP A 143 -16.97 -4.94 -7.48
N GLY A 144 -17.83 -4.31 -8.29
CA GLY A 144 -18.43 -3.01 -7.96
C GLY A 144 -17.99 -1.85 -8.84
N LYS A 145 -17.94 -0.66 -8.25
CA LYS A 145 -17.68 0.60 -8.96
C LYS A 145 -16.19 0.77 -9.22
N TRP A 146 -15.74 0.54 -10.44
CA TRP A 146 -14.38 0.91 -10.85
C TRP A 146 -14.27 2.41 -11.12
N GLY A 147 -15.17 2.92 -11.98
CA GLY A 147 -15.27 4.35 -12.25
C GLY A 147 -14.25 4.91 -13.24
N TYR A 148 -13.58 4.08 -14.06
CA TYR A 148 -12.74 4.49 -15.20
C TYR A 148 -12.91 3.60 -16.44
N GLY A 149 -12.65 4.14 -17.64
CA GLY A 149 -12.40 3.35 -18.86
C GLY A 149 -13.59 2.94 -19.72
N GLY A 150 -14.81 3.00 -19.19
CA GLY A 150 -16.05 2.76 -19.95
C GLY A 150 -16.76 4.05 -20.36
N SER A 151 -17.61 4.00 -21.38
CA SER A 151 -18.41 5.14 -21.84
C SER A 151 -19.65 5.37 -20.96
N LYS A 152 -20.23 6.57 -21.06
CA LYS A 152 -21.39 6.98 -20.25
C LYS A 152 -22.74 6.45 -20.73
N ASP A 153 -22.80 5.73 -21.85
CA ASP A 153 -24.06 5.24 -22.41
C ASP A 153 -24.71 4.24 -21.45
N GLN A 154 -25.99 4.44 -21.14
CA GLN A 154 -26.72 3.65 -20.15
C GLN A 154 -27.24 2.33 -20.72
N VAL A 155 -27.30 2.20 -22.05
CA VAL A 155 -27.89 1.06 -22.76
C VAL A 155 -26.81 0.21 -23.39
N ASP A 156 -25.88 0.85 -24.12
CA ASP A 156 -24.81 0.17 -24.87
C ASP A 156 -23.44 0.82 -24.58
N PRO A 157 -22.92 0.67 -23.34
CA PRO A 157 -21.63 1.22 -22.97
C PRO A 157 -20.51 0.55 -23.77
N VAL A 158 -19.48 1.32 -24.13
CA VAL A 158 -18.30 0.81 -24.84
C VAL A 158 -17.04 1.06 -24.02
N ILE A 159 -15.96 0.36 -24.36
CA ILE A 159 -14.65 0.64 -23.77
C ILE A 159 -14.07 1.88 -24.47
N ASP A 160 -13.91 2.96 -23.71
CA ASP A 160 -13.28 4.20 -24.19
C ASP A 160 -11.76 4.15 -24.00
N ASN A 161 -11.28 3.44 -22.97
CA ASN A 161 -9.84 3.35 -22.69
C ASN A 161 -9.43 2.02 -22.03
N VAL A 162 -8.81 1.15 -22.83
CA VAL A 162 -8.35 -0.18 -22.41
C VAL A 162 -7.33 -0.12 -21.28
N GLN A 163 -6.40 0.83 -21.30
CA GLN A 163 -5.28 0.81 -20.33
C GLN A 163 -5.72 1.07 -18.87
N THR A 164 -6.95 1.53 -18.67
CA THR A 164 -7.48 1.91 -17.35
C THR A 164 -8.35 0.82 -16.75
N LEU A 165 -8.58 -0.29 -17.46
CA LEU A 165 -9.50 -1.32 -17.04
C LEU A 165 -8.94 -2.10 -15.83
N PRO A 166 -9.79 -2.68 -14.97
CA PRO A 166 -9.32 -3.56 -13.90
C PRO A 166 -8.45 -4.71 -14.43
N THR A 167 -8.81 -5.27 -15.58
CA THR A 167 -8.08 -6.35 -16.26
C THR A 167 -6.72 -5.91 -16.80
N SER A 168 -6.53 -4.62 -17.07
CA SER A 168 -5.23 -4.04 -17.41
C SER A 168 -4.37 -3.78 -16.17
N HIS A 169 -4.96 -3.84 -14.97
CA HIS A 169 -4.32 -3.62 -13.69
C HIS A 169 -4.33 -4.87 -12.80
N GLY A 170 -4.11 -6.03 -13.42
CA GLY A 170 -3.88 -7.29 -12.72
C GLY A 170 -5.11 -7.97 -12.11
N TYR A 171 -6.34 -7.47 -12.27
CA TYR A 171 -7.55 -8.16 -11.80
C TYR A 171 -8.02 -9.21 -12.80
N GLN A 172 -8.14 -10.47 -12.35
CA GLN A 172 -8.44 -11.63 -13.20
C GLN A 172 -9.94 -11.97 -13.23
N HIS A 173 -10.64 -11.75 -12.11
CA HIS A 173 -12.07 -11.95 -11.97
C HIS A 173 -12.75 -10.59 -11.75
N VAL A 174 -13.65 -10.20 -12.65
CA VAL A 174 -14.28 -8.87 -12.60
C VAL A 174 -15.78 -8.99 -12.79
N LEU A 175 -16.54 -8.28 -11.97
CA LEU A 175 -17.91 -7.86 -12.30
C LEU A 175 -18.10 -6.42 -11.82
N ALA A 176 -18.02 -5.46 -12.75
CA ALA A 176 -17.86 -4.06 -12.39
C ALA A 176 -18.67 -3.10 -13.25
N GLU A 177 -18.90 -1.92 -12.70
CA GLU A 177 -19.27 -0.74 -13.46
C GLU A 177 -18.04 0.14 -13.71
N LEU A 178 -17.74 0.39 -14.98
CA LEU A 178 -16.56 1.13 -15.42
C LEU A 178 -16.82 2.64 -15.48
N HIS A 179 -18.04 3.11 -15.71
CA HIS A 179 -18.28 4.55 -15.84
C HIS A 179 -18.79 5.18 -14.53
N HIS A 180 -18.16 6.26 -14.08
CA HIS A 180 -18.44 6.92 -12.80
C HIS A 180 -19.90 7.36 -12.65
N VAL A 181 -20.51 7.88 -13.72
CA VAL A 181 -21.93 8.29 -13.71
C VAL A 181 -22.88 7.09 -13.78
N ARG A 182 -22.51 6.02 -14.52
CA ARG A 182 -23.33 4.79 -14.55
C ARG A 182 -23.35 4.15 -13.17
N ALA A 183 -22.21 4.22 -12.48
CA ALA A 183 -22.03 3.74 -11.12
C ALA A 183 -22.75 4.59 -10.03
N HIS A 184 -23.60 5.55 -10.43
CA HIS A 184 -24.51 6.28 -9.54
C HIS A 184 -25.97 5.86 -9.73
N THR A 185 -26.20 4.70 -10.32
CA THR A 185 -27.53 4.09 -10.46
C THR A 185 -27.38 2.59 -10.26
N PHE A 186 -28.35 1.96 -9.63
CA PHE A 186 -28.19 0.62 -9.08
C PHE A 186 -28.92 -0.46 -9.88
N PHE A 187 -29.51 -0.10 -11.02
CA PHE A 187 -30.16 -1.02 -11.95
C PHE A 187 -29.59 -0.87 -13.37
N GLN A 188 -28.29 -1.11 -13.52
CA GLN A 188 -27.66 -1.12 -14.84
C GLN A 188 -28.08 -2.38 -15.62
N PRO A 189 -28.48 -2.27 -16.89
CA PRO A 189 -28.92 -3.44 -17.67
C PRO A 189 -27.78 -4.44 -17.93
N THR A 190 -26.55 -3.94 -18.00
CA THR A 190 -25.34 -4.72 -18.24
C THR A 190 -24.21 -4.29 -17.31
N LEU A 191 -23.36 -5.26 -16.97
CA LEU A 191 -22.14 -5.08 -16.19
C LEU A 191 -20.95 -5.61 -16.97
N TRP A 192 -19.77 -5.09 -16.67
CA TRP A 192 -18.52 -5.54 -17.29
C TRP A 192 -17.96 -6.73 -16.53
N HIS A 193 -17.68 -7.82 -17.25
CA HIS A 193 -17.30 -9.11 -16.68
C HIS A 193 -15.97 -9.63 -17.24
N ALA A 194 -15.12 -10.16 -16.36
CA ALA A 194 -13.95 -10.94 -16.71
C ALA A 194 -13.88 -12.22 -15.82
N PRO A 195 -13.39 -13.35 -16.34
CA PRO A 195 -12.77 -13.53 -17.66
C PRO A 195 -13.78 -13.47 -18.82
N ALA A 196 -13.35 -12.93 -19.96
CA ALA A 196 -14.16 -12.82 -21.18
C ALA A 196 -13.64 -13.74 -22.30
N SER A 197 -14.32 -13.75 -23.45
CA SER A 197 -13.82 -14.41 -24.66
C SER A 197 -12.45 -13.87 -25.09
N SER A 198 -11.65 -14.68 -25.78
CA SER A 198 -10.28 -14.31 -26.16
C SER A 198 -10.18 -13.12 -27.13
N ASP A 199 -11.26 -12.80 -27.83
CA ASP A 199 -11.40 -11.67 -28.74
C ASP A 199 -11.98 -10.40 -28.08
N ALA A 200 -12.38 -10.48 -26.80
CA ALA A 200 -12.90 -9.35 -26.06
C ALA A 200 -11.82 -8.27 -25.85
N ILE A 201 -12.16 -7.02 -26.20
CA ILE A 201 -11.28 -5.88 -26.04
C ILE A 201 -10.95 -5.70 -24.55
N GLY A 202 -9.66 -5.65 -24.21
CA GLY A 202 -9.24 -5.49 -22.82
C GLY A 202 -9.54 -6.68 -21.90
N GLY A 203 -9.92 -7.84 -22.46
CA GLY A 203 -10.21 -9.04 -21.67
C GLY A 203 -11.48 -8.96 -20.82
N ILE A 204 -12.41 -8.06 -21.19
CA ILE A 204 -13.66 -7.84 -20.46
C ILE A 204 -14.82 -7.72 -21.47
N GLU A 205 -16.00 -8.20 -21.09
CA GLU A 205 -17.20 -8.17 -21.93
C GLU A 205 -18.44 -7.71 -21.16
N LEU A 206 -19.48 -7.27 -21.87
CA LEU A 206 -20.77 -6.96 -21.25
C LEU A 206 -21.60 -8.22 -21.06
N VAL A 207 -22.08 -8.40 -19.83
CA VAL A 207 -23.04 -9.45 -19.48
C VAL A 207 -24.34 -8.82 -18.95
N PRO A 208 -25.50 -9.46 -19.14
CA PRO A 208 -26.74 -9.01 -18.52
C PRO A 208 -26.62 -8.99 -16.99
N ASN A 209 -27.04 -7.89 -16.37
CA ASN A 209 -27.09 -7.79 -14.91
C ASN A 209 -28.30 -8.55 -14.35
N SER A 210 -28.09 -9.76 -13.86
CA SER A 210 -29.16 -10.69 -13.48
C SER A 210 -28.74 -11.60 -12.32
N LEU A 211 -29.70 -11.92 -11.44
CA LEU A 211 -29.53 -12.95 -10.40
C LEU A 211 -30.09 -14.32 -10.82
N SER A 212 -30.44 -14.52 -12.08
CA SER A 212 -31.06 -15.76 -12.56
C SER A 212 -30.24 -17.02 -12.28
N ALA A 213 -28.91 -16.91 -12.27
CA ALA A 213 -28.00 -18.02 -11.94
C ALA A 213 -28.11 -18.48 -10.48
N TYR A 214 -28.60 -17.61 -9.59
CA TYR A 214 -28.69 -17.85 -8.14
C TYR A 214 -30.11 -18.19 -7.67
N ARG A 215 -31.10 -18.14 -8.57
CA ARG A 215 -32.51 -18.36 -8.23
C ARG A 215 -32.77 -19.84 -7.94
N ASN A 216 -33.45 -20.11 -6.83
CA ASN A 216 -33.78 -21.43 -6.29
C ASN A 216 -32.56 -22.34 -6.07
N MET A 217 -31.37 -21.77 -5.93
CA MET A 217 -30.16 -22.52 -5.58
C MET A 217 -30.10 -22.70 -4.06
N PRO A 218 -30.12 -23.94 -3.52
CA PRO A 218 -30.22 -24.18 -2.08
C PRO A 218 -28.99 -23.69 -1.29
N ASN A 219 -27.84 -23.60 -1.94
CA ASN A 219 -26.56 -23.22 -1.32
C ASN A 219 -26.30 -21.70 -1.34
N TYR A 220 -27.30 -20.89 -1.72
CA TYR A 220 -27.20 -19.43 -1.72
C TYR A 220 -28.19 -18.82 -0.73
N PRO A 221 -27.74 -17.86 0.10
CA PRO A 221 -28.62 -17.19 1.03
C PRO A 221 -29.67 -16.39 0.25
N SER A 222 -30.94 -16.49 0.68
CA SER A 222 -32.01 -15.68 0.09
C SER A 222 -31.99 -14.25 0.61
N MET A 223 -31.41 -13.99 1.78
CA MET A 223 -31.26 -12.64 2.33
C MET A 223 -29.80 -12.17 2.16
N PRO A 224 -29.57 -10.88 1.87
CA PRO A 224 -30.58 -9.83 1.74
C PRO A 224 -31.14 -9.69 0.31
N ALA A 225 -30.58 -10.39 -0.67
CA ALA A 225 -30.89 -10.19 -2.09
C ALA A 225 -32.39 -10.35 -2.42
N LEU A 226 -33.04 -11.37 -1.85
CA LEU A 226 -34.41 -11.77 -2.18
C LEU A 226 -34.56 -12.18 -3.66
N GLN A 227 -33.52 -12.77 -4.23
CA GLN A 227 -33.46 -13.24 -5.62
C GLN A 227 -34.54 -14.27 -6.00
N ASN A 228 -35.13 -14.92 -4.99
CA ASN A 228 -36.20 -15.91 -5.18
C ASN A 228 -37.59 -15.29 -5.20
N ASP A 229 -37.73 -14.05 -4.70
CA ASP A 229 -38.99 -13.33 -4.67
C ASP A 229 -39.54 -13.13 -6.10
N VAL A 230 -40.87 -13.18 -6.22
CA VAL A 230 -41.53 -13.01 -7.52
C VAL A 230 -41.46 -11.57 -8.02
N ASP A 231 -41.39 -10.61 -7.10
CA ASP A 231 -41.36 -9.18 -7.35
C ASP A 231 -39.94 -8.62 -7.44
N TYR A 232 -38.90 -9.45 -7.26
CA TYR A 232 -37.51 -9.02 -7.46
C TYR A 232 -37.29 -8.57 -8.93
N PRO A 233 -36.72 -7.38 -9.17
CA PRO A 233 -36.51 -6.84 -10.51
C PRO A 233 -35.69 -7.76 -11.43
N LYS A 234 -36.04 -7.78 -12.73
CA LYS A 234 -35.32 -8.57 -13.75
C LYS A 234 -33.87 -8.12 -13.90
N THR A 235 -33.66 -6.80 -14.00
CA THR A 235 -32.34 -6.20 -13.88
C THR A 235 -32.00 -6.20 -12.41
N ALA A 236 -30.96 -6.92 -12.02
CA ALA A 236 -30.61 -7.04 -10.63
C ALA A 236 -30.15 -5.70 -10.04
N TYR A 237 -30.34 -5.52 -8.73
CA TYR A 237 -29.65 -4.49 -8.00
C TYR A 237 -28.15 -4.77 -8.07
N CYS A 238 -27.37 -3.85 -8.63
CA CYS A 238 -25.96 -4.06 -8.98
C CYS A 238 -25.15 -4.63 -7.81
N ASP A 239 -25.35 -4.10 -6.60
CA ASP A 239 -24.61 -4.50 -5.40
C ASP A 239 -24.98 -5.90 -4.89
N ASP A 240 -26.15 -6.45 -5.25
CA ASP A 240 -26.45 -7.86 -5.00
C ASP A 240 -25.69 -8.76 -5.99
N ALA A 241 -25.58 -8.35 -7.26
CA ALA A 241 -24.82 -9.08 -8.27
C ALA A 241 -23.32 -9.09 -7.94
N TYR A 242 -22.78 -7.93 -7.52
CA TYR A 242 -21.39 -7.82 -7.06
C TYR A 242 -21.12 -8.70 -5.84
N ALA A 243 -22.03 -8.70 -4.86
CA ALA A 243 -21.87 -9.51 -3.65
C ALA A 243 -21.90 -11.02 -3.94
N PHE A 244 -22.80 -11.49 -4.81
CA PHE A 244 -22.81 -12.91 -5.18
C PHE A 244 -21.60 -13.32 -6.03
N ALA A 245 -21.14 -12.45 -6.94
CA ALA A 245 -19.90 -12.72 -7.68
C ALA A 245 -18.67 -12.78 -6.76
N ALA A 246 -18.59 -11.92 -5.73
CA ALA A 246 -17.56 -11.98 -4.70
C ALA A 246 -17.69 -13.25 -3.83
N LEU A 247 -18.90 -13.65 -3.46
CA LEU A 247 -19.17 -14.89 -2.73
C LEU A 247 -18.69 -16.13 -3.51
N ASP A 248 -18.98 -16.18 -4.82
CA ASP A 248 -18.52 -17.26 -5.70
C ASP A 248 -17.00 -17.35 -5.73
N PHE A 249 -16.34 -16.21 -5.86
CA PHE A 249 -14.89 -16.14 -5.85
C PHE A 249 -14.31 -16.60 -4.52
N VAL A 250 -14.81 -16.12 -3.38
CA VAL A 250 -14.28 -16.51 -2.06
C VAL A 250 -14.46 -18.01 -1.82
N ARG A 251 -15.61 -18.58 -2.17
CA ARG A 251 -15.84 -20.03 -2.11
C ARG A 251 -14.87 -20.81 -3.00
N ALA A 252 -14.70 -20.37 -4.25
CA ALA A 252 -13.81 -21.03 -5.19
C ALA A 252 -12.34 -20.95 -4.75
N GLN A 253 -11.88 -19.76 -4.36
CA GLN A 253 -10.50 -19.52 -4.00
C GLN A 253 -10.15 -20.02 -2.60
N GLY A 254 -11.08 -20.07 -1.65
CA GLY A 254 -10.88 -20.74 -0.37
C GLY A 254 -10.58 -22.23 -0.57
N ARG A 255 -11.34 -22.91 -1.44
CA ARG A 255 -11.05 -24.31 -1.82
C ARG A 255 -9.72 -24.44 -2.56
N ASN A 256 -9.43 -23.53 -3.50
CA ASN A 256 -8.16 -23.54 -4.24
C ASN A 256 -6.95 -23.32 -3.31
N TYR A 257 -7.07 -22.43 -2.33
CA TYR A 257 -6.05 -22.18 -1.31
C TYR A 257 -5.77 -23.46 -0.51
N ASN A 258 -6.80 -24.17 -0.05
CA ASN A 258 -6.63 -25.43 0.66
C ASN A 258 -5.99 -26.54 -0.20
N GLN A 259 -6.16 -26.48 -1.52
CA GLN A 259 -5.61 -27.47 -2.45
C GLN A 259 -4.17 -27.16 -2.91
N SER A 260 -3.86 -25.88 -3.13
CA SER A 260 -2.63 -25.45 -3.81
C SER A 260 -1.73 -24.54 -2.98
N GLY A 261 -2.26 -23.94 -1.92
CA GLY A 261 -1.61 -22.86 -1.16
C GLY A 261 -1.55 -21.52 -1.89
N GLN A 262 -2.20 -21.38 -3.06
CA GLN A 262 -2.24 -20.11 -3.78
C GLN A 262 -3.14 -19.11 -3.02
N PRO A 263 -2.61 -17.95 -2.57
CA PRO A 263 -3.41 -16.96 -1.88
C PRO A 263 -4.32 -16.20 -2.86
N PHE A 264 -5.39 -15.59 -2.34
CA PHE A 264 -6.29 -14.76 -3.13
C PHE A 264 -6.45 -13.35 -2.56
N PHE A 265 -6.72 -12.40 -3.46
CA PHE A 265 -7.10 -11.03 -3.16
C PHE A 265 -8.46 -10.72 -3.77
N GLY A 266 -9.43 -10.35 -2.95
CA GLY A 266 -10.74 -9.90 -3.40
C GLY A 266 -11.04 -8.48 -2.95
N LEU A 267 -11.41 -7.60 -3.88
CA LEU A 267 -11.87 -6.25 -3.60
C LEU A 267 -13.35 -6.10 -4.01
N LEU A 268 -14.24 -6.01 -3.02
CA LEU A 268 -15.64 -5.68 -3.22
C LEU A 268 -15.85 -4.18 -2.94
N ALA A 269 -15.84 -3.38 -4.01
CA ALA A 269 -15.90 -1.93 -4.01
C ALA A 269 -17.31 -1.43 -4.40
N VAL A 270 -18.28 -1.66 -3.51
CA VAL A 270 -19.70 -1.40 -3.73
C VAL A 270 -20.02 0.09 -3.95
N GLN A 271 -21.19 0.35 -4.53
CA GLN A 271 -21.73 1.69 -4.76
C GLN A 271 -22.51 2.21 -3.56
N ILE A 272 -23.01 1.33 -2.70
CA ILE A 272 -23.90 1.72 -1.62
C ILE A 272 -23.12 2.03 -0.34
N PRO A 273 -23.53 3.04 0.46
CA PRO A 273 -24.82 3.73 0.41
C PRO A 273 -24.84 5.08 -0.34
N HIS A 274 -24.14 5.25 -1.48
CA HIS A 274 -24.23 6.47 -2.31
C HIS A 274 -25.69 6.76 -2.76
N ALA A 275 -25.98 8.02 -3.12
CA ALA A 275 -27.26 8.39 -3.74
C ALA A 275 -27.40 7.83 -5.18
N PRO A 276 -28.60 7.66 -5.76
CA PRO A 276 -29.92 8.02 -5.26
C PRO A 276 -30.50 6.99 -4.30
N PHE A 277 -30.79 7.41 -3.06
CA PHE A 277 -31.28 6.49 -2.03
C PHE A 277 -32.62 5.83 -2.36
N GLY A 278 -33.47 6.51 -3.13
CA GLY A 278 -34.82 6.04 -3.46
C GLY A 278 -34.88 4.71 -4.22
N GLU A 279 -33.85 4.37 -4.99
CA GLU A 279 -33.85 3.16 -5.83
C GLU A 279 -33.97 1.87 -5.01
N ILE A 280 -33.49 1.85 -3.76
CA ILE A 280 -33.63 0.67 -2.90
C ILE A 280 -35.09 0.29 -2.65
N SER A 281 -36.01 1.27 -2.68
CA SER A 281 -37.44 1.01 -2.44
C SER A 281 -38.14 0.27 -3.59
N SER A 282 -37.46 0.06 -4.71
CA SER A 282 -37.92 -0.80 -5.81
C SER A 282 -37.68 -2.29 -5.53
N LEU A 283 -36.93 -2.63 -4.48
CA LEU A 283 -36.69 -4.01 -4.07
C LEU A 283 -37.82 -4.52 -3.17
N PRO A 284 -38.19 -5.81 -3.25
CA PRO A 284 -39.12 -6.41 -2.32
C PRO A 284 -38.53 -6.34 -0.90
N ASP A 285 -39.39 -6.07 0.09
CA ASP A 285 -39.03 -6.12 1.51
C ASP A 285 -37.73 -5.36 1.86
N TRP A 286 -37.49 -4.23 1.18
CA TRP A 286 -36.23 -3.48 1.25
C TRP A 286 -35.91 -2.97 2.67
N ASP A 287 -36.93 -2.76 3.51
CA ASP A 287 -36.82 -2.35 4.91
C ASP A 287 -37.18 -3.46 5.90
N GLN A 288 -37.22 -4.73 5.49
CA GLN A 288 -37.57 -5.90 6.32
C GLN A 288 -36.79 -5.94 7.64
N ALA A 289 -35.51 -5.57 7.59
CA ALA A 289 -34.64 -5.52 8.76
C ALA A 289 -35.15 -4.56 9.85
N TYR A 290 -36.11 -3.68 9.55
CA TYR A 290 -36.70 -2.68 10.44
C TYR A 290 -38.24 -2.80 10.53
N ALA A 291 -38.85 -3.88 10.03
CA ALA A 291 -40.30 -4.04 9.95
C ALA A 291 -41.04 -3.80 11.28
N ASP A 292 -40.42 -4.20 12.40
CA ASP A 292 -40.98 -4.07 13.75
C ASP A 292 -40.46 -2.85 14.53
N ASP A 293 -39.73 -1.94 13.88
CA ASP A 293 -39.07 -0.80 14.50
C ASP A 293 -39.89 0.50 14.33
N PRO A 294 -40.66 0.94 15.35
CA PRO A 294 -41.47 2.14 15.24
C PRO A 294 -40.62 3.42 15.15
N GLN A 295 -39.39 3.40 15.68
CA GLN A 295 -38.49 4.55 15.59
C GLN A 295 -38.01 4.72 14.15
N PHE A 296 -37.60 3.63 13.51
CA PHE A 296 -37.23 3.63 12.09
C PHE A 296 -38.35 4.17 11.21
N LYS A 297 -39.60 3.71 11.40
CA LYS A 297 -40.76 4.18 10.63
C LYS A 297 -41.03 5.68 10.73
N SER A 298 -40.56 6.32 11.80
CA SER A 298 -40.71 7.77 12.02
C SER A 298 -39.61 8.63 11.37
N LEU A 299 -38.53 8.01 10.89
CA LEU A 299 -37.40 8.71 10.26
C LEU A 299 -37.78 9.26 8.88
N ALA A 300 -37.02 10.25 8.39
CA ALA A 300 -37.18 10.74 7.03
C ALA A 300 -36.91 9.64 5.98
N ASP A 301 -37.52 9.74 4.80
CA ASP A 301 -37.40 8.73 3.74
C ASP A 301 -35.94 8.47 3.34
N GLN A 302 -35.17 9.53 3.15
CA GLN A 302 -33.73 9.44 2.87
C GLN A 302 -33.01 8.65 3.97
N THR A 303 -33.31 8.90 5.24
CA THR A 303 -32.71 8.19 6.38
C THR A 303 -33.05 6.71 6.36
N ARG A 304 -34.31 6.35 6.14
CA ARG A 304 -34.76 4.95 6.08
C ARG A 304 -34.08 4.21 4.92
N GLN A 305 -34.05 4.83 3.74
CA GLN A 305 -33.43 4.27 2.54
C GLN A 305 -31.91 4.09 2.71
N TRP A 306 -31.21 5.11 3.20
CA TRP A 306 -29.77 5.03 3.46
C TRP A 306 -29.45 3.94 4.50
N ALA A 307 -30.21 3.85 5.58
CA ALA A 307 -30.02 2.81 6.60
C ALA A 307 -30.30 1.40 6.05
N ALA A 308 -31.31 1.24 5.19
CA ALA A 308 -31.58 -0.02 4.52
C ALA A 308 -30.44 -0.42 3.56
N MET A 309 -29.85 0.53 2.83
CA MET A 309 -28.69 0.26 1.96
C MET A 309 -27.48 -0.24 2.77
N VAL A 310 -27.17 0.42 3.88
CA VAL A 310 -26.08 0.02 4.80
C VAL A 310 -26.35 -1.37 5.39
N THR A 311 -27.56 -1.61 5.90
CA THR A 311 -27.91 -2.91 6.50
C THR A 311 -27.94 -4.03 5.46
N ARG A 312 -28.34 -3.73 4.22
CA ARG A 312 -28.30 -4.68 3.10
C ARG A 312 -26.87 -5.09 2.80
N ILE A 313 -25.94 -4.15 2.61
CA ILE A 313 -24.56 -4.54 2.30
C ILE A 313 -23.87 -5.24 3.48
N ASP A 314 -24.15 -4.83 4.72
CA ASP A 314 -23.65 -5.52 5.91
C ASP A 314 -24.04 -7.01 5.93
N ALA A 315 -25.28 -7.34 5.55
CA ALA A 315 -25.73 -8.73 5.46
C ALA A 315 -24.99 -9.51 4.35
N HIS A 316 -24.69 -8.89 3.21
CA HIS A 316 -23.86 -9.50 2.17
C HIS A 316 -22.42 -9.73 2.65
N PHE A 317 -21.83 -8.79 3.41
CA PHE A 317 -20.53 -9.02 4.04
C PHE A 317 -20.57 -10.23 4.97
N GLY A 318 -21.63 -10.39 5.77
CA GLY A 318 -21.84 -11.57 6.60
C GLY A 318 -21.83 -12.90 5.81
N ASN A 319 -22.51 -12.92 4.66
CA ASN A 319 -22.53 -14.09 3.77
C ASN A 319 -21.12 -14.43 3.24
N ILE A 320 -20.35 -13.42 2.84
CA ILE A 320 -18.98 -13.61 2.32
C ILE A 320 -18.01 -14.01 3.44
N LEU A 321 -18.13 -13.40 4.62
CA LEU A 321 -17.34 -13.77 5.80
C LEU A 321 -17.60 -15.22 6.21
N SER A 322 -18.87 -15.65 6.18
CA SER A 322 -19.23 -17.05 6.44
C SER A 322 -18.59 -18.02 5.44
N ALA A 323 -18.41 -17.59 4.18
CA ALA A 323 -17.73 -18.40 3.17
C ALA A 323 -16.20 -18.51 3.37
N LEU A 324 -15.59 -17.66 4.22
CA LEU A 324 -14.21 -17.90 4.66
C LEU A 324 -14.13 -19.03 5.68
N GLU A 325 -15.18 -19.19 6.50
CA GLU A 325 -15.26 -20.23 7.53
C GLU A 325 -15.66 -21.60 6.96
N ASP A 326 -16.50 -21.62 5.92
CA ASP A 326 -16.94 -22.83 5.20
C ASP A 326 -16.97 -22.56 3.68
N PRO A 327 -15.82 -22.64 2.99
CA PRO A 327 -15.72 -22.35 1.55
C PRO A 327 -16.46 -23.35 0.65
N ASN A 328 -16.72 -24.57 1.11
CA ASN A 328 -17.40 -25.61 0.32
C ASN A 328 -18.92 -25.66 0.58
N HIS A 329 -19.38 -25.04 1.66
CA HIS A 329 -20.76 -24.93 2.11
C HIS A 329 -21.42 -26.27 2.48
N ASP A 330 -20.69 -27.16 3.15
CA ASP A 330 -21.19 -28.45 3.64
C ASP A 330 -21.54 -28.45 5.14
N GLY A 331 -21.29 -27.35 5.85
CA GLY A 331 -21.54 -27.19 7.28
C GLY A 331 -20.42 -27.68 8.20
N ASP A 332 -19.33 -28.22 7.63
CA ASP A 332 -18.06 -28.41 8.31
C ASP A 332 -17.19 -27.15 8.13
N THR A 333 -16.38 -26.83 9.14
CA THR A 333 -15.47 -25.66 9.12
C THR A 333 -13.99 -26.08 9.13
N SER A 334 -13.73 -27.39 8.97
CA SER A 334 -12.38 -27.93 8.94
C SER A 334 -11.54 -27.44 7.75
N ASP A 335 -12.19 -26.91 6.71
CA ASP A 335 -11.58 -26.27 5.55
C ASP A 335 -11.63 -24.72 5.60
N SER A 336 -11.90 -24.14 6.78
CA SER A 336 -11.86 -22.69 6.99
C SER A 336 -10.51 -22.10 6.55
N VAL A 337 -10.58 -21.01 5.79
CA VAL A 337 -9.43 -20.17 5.42
C VAL A 337 -9.40 -18.86 6.22
N ALA A 338 -10.32 -18.70 7.17
CA ALA A 338 -10.55 -17.42 7.84
C ALA A 338 -9.39 -17.01 8.76
N GLU A 339 -8.72 -17.98 9.40
CA GLU A 339 -7.53 -17.73 10.23
C GLU A 339 -6.40 -17.05 9.44
N ASN A 340 -6.20 -17.46 8.17
CA ASN A 340 -5.16 -16.91 7.31
C ASN A 340 -5.68 -15.86 6.30
N THR A 341 -6.82 -15.23 6.59
CA THR A 341 -7.37 -14.15 5.78
C THR A 341 -7.36 -12.83 6.54
N LEU A 342 -6.68 -11.82 5.98
CA LEU A 342 -6.84 -10.44 6.39
C LEU A 342 -8.11 -9.88 5.75
N VAL A 343 -9.09 -9.54 6.58
CA VAL A 343 -10.29 -8.81 6.16
C VAL A 343 -10.12 -7.33 6.49
N VAL A 344 -10.34 -6.46 5.51
CA VAL A 344 -10.37 -5.00 5.66
C VAL A 344 -11.75 -4.47 5.29
N PHE A 345 -12.31 -3.60 6.11
CA PHE A 345 -13.50 -2.81 5.78
C PHE A 345 -13.16 -1.32 5.84
N GLN A 346 -13.48 -0.55 4.80
CA GLN A 346 -13.26 0.90 4.76
C GLN A 346 -14.31 1.60 3.88
N SER A 347 -14.61 2.88 4.17
CA SER A 347 -15.34 3.76 3.23
C SER A 347 -14.38 4.65 2.43
N ASP A 348 -14.78 5.03 1.22
CA ASP A 348 -13.98 5.88 0.33
C ASP A 348 -13.84 7.34 0.80
N ASN A 349 -14.92 7.89 1.34
CA ASN A 349 -15.04 9.23 1.87
C ASN A 349 -16.11 9.29 2.97
N GLY A 350 -16.23 10.45 3.60
CA GLY A 350 -17.25 10.71 4.61
C GLY A 350 -18.69 10.62 4.08
N GLY A 351 -19.66 10.55 4.99
CA GLY A 351 -21.07 10.36 4.66
C GLY A 351 -21.71 11.61 4.06
N PRO A 352 -22.87 11.46 3.39
CA PRO A 352 -23.53 12.54 2.70
C PRO A 352 -24.14 13.55 3.68
N SER A 353 -24.55 14.71 3.15
CA SER A 353 -25.43 15.62 3.87
C SER A 353 -26.88 15.13 3.87
N GLY A 354 -27.74 15.80 4.63
CA GLY A 354 -29.17 15.50 4.69
C GLY A 354 -29.59 14.86 6.01
N SER A 355 -30.77 14.25 5.97
CA SER A 355 -31.49 13.75 7.15
C SER A 355 -30.76 12.63 7.88
N ASN A 356 -30.14 11.68 7.16
CA ASN A 356 -29.40 10.56 7.75
C ASN A 356 -28.22 11.04 8.62
N ARG A 357 -27.53 12.11 8.22
CA ARG A 357 -26.46 12.73 9.03
C ARG A 357 -26.99 13.22 10.37
N ILE A 358 -28.20 13.75 10.42
CA ILE A 358 -28.79 14.34 11.64
C ILE A 358 -29.47 13.25 12.49
N GLU A 359 -30.35 12.48 11.86
CA GLU A 359 -31.22 11.52 12.53
C GLU A 359 -30.47 10.26 13.00
N LEU A 360 -29.39 9.87 12.31
CA LEU A 360 -28.58 8.69 12.66
C LEU A 360 -27.16 9.05 13.11
N ASP A 361 -26.77 10.33 13.08
CA ASP A 361 -25.39 10.75 13.33
C ASP A 361 -24.38 10.01 12.44
N ALA A 362 -24.66 9.90 11.14
CA ALA A 362 -23.88 9.09 10.20
C ALA A 362 -22.39 9.49 10.12
N ASN A 363 -22.05 10.74 10.47
CA ASN A 363 -20.65 11.22 10.52
C ASN A 363 -20.08 11.26 11.96
N GLY A 364 -20.81 10.79 12.97
CA GLY A 364 -20.36 10.64 14.37
C GLY A 364 -19.97 11.95 15.03
N GLY A 365 -20.75 13.01 14.81
CA GLY A 365 -20.49 14.35 15.35
C GLY A 365 -19.27 15.06 14.74
N LEU A 366 -18.64 14.49 13.72
CA LEU A 366 -17.55 15.14 13.00
C LEU A 366 -18.11 16.26 12.10
N ARG A 367 -17.34 17.34 11.94
CA ARG A 367 -17.74 18.48 11.13
C ARG A 367 -17.61 18.16 9.64
N GLY A 368 -18.58 18.62 8.88
CA GLY A 368 -18.62 18.44 7.43
C GLY A 368 -19.19 17.10 6.95
N THR A 369 -19.14 16.91 5.64
CA THR A 369 -19.74 15.80 4.89
C THR A 369 -18.89 15.49 3.66
N LYS A 370 -19.25 14.46 2.89
CA LYS A 370 -18.73 14.23 1.54
C LYS A 370 -18.50 15.54 0.76
N GLY A 371 -17.36 15.62 0.09
CA GLY A 371 -16.93 16.75 -0.71
C GLY A 371 -16.22 17.85 0.07
N GLN A 372 -16.15 17.74 1.40
CA GLN A 372 -15.54 18.72 2.29
C GLN A 372 -14.27 18.15 2.95
N ILE A 373 -13.34 19.05 3.29
CA ILE A 373 -12.02 18.69 3.84
C ILE A 373 -12.01 18.50 5.37
N GLN A 374 -13.11 18.87 6.02
CA GLN A 374 -13.33 18.68 7.45
C GLN A 374 -13.41 17.19 7.82
N GLU A 375 -13.20 16.84 9.09
CA GLU A 375 -13.09 15.44 9.54
C GLU A 375 -14.27 14.57 9.06
N GLY A 376 -15.50 15.07 9.05
CA GLY A 376 -16.69 14.34 8.62
C GLY A 376 -16.79 14.10 7.11
N GLY A 377 -15.90 14.69 6.31
CA GLY A 377 -15.78 14.45 4.87
C GLY A 377 -14.65 13.49 4.48
N ILE A 378 -13.64 13.31 5.34
CA ILE A 378 -12.42 12.52 5.02
C ILE A 378 -12.12 11.40 6.02
N ARG A 379 -12.61 11.48 7.26
CA ARG A 379 -12.46 10.42 8.26
C ARG A 379 -13.58 9.41 8.10
N VAL A 380 -13.21 8.14 7.99
CA VAL A 380 -14.08 7.05 7.53
C VAL A 380 -14.03 5.88 8.51
N PRO A 381 -15.06 5.02 8.58
CA PRO A 381 -14.93 3.79 9.34
C PRO A 381 -13.85 2.92 8.71
N LEU A 382 -12.98 2.33 9.54
CA LEU A 382 -11.93 1.40 9.12
C LEU A 382 -11.80 0.28 10.16
N VAL A 383 -11.99 -0.95 9.72
CA VAL A 383 -11.87 -2.15 10.56
C VAL A 383 -10.97 -3.16 9.87
N MET A 384 -10.10 -3.83 10.64
CA MET A 384 -9.31 -4.95 10.15
C MET A 384 -9.42 -6.16 11.08
N ARG A 385 -9.62 -7.35 10.51
CA ARG A 385 -9.71 -8.62 11.23
C ARG A 385 -8.78 -9.64 10.58
N TRP A 386 -7.94 -10.26 11.38
CA TRP A 386 -7.02 -11.31 10.94
C TRP A 386 -6.72 -12.23 12.12
N PRO A 387 -7.47 -13.33 12.31
CA PRO A 387 -7.45 -14.08 13.57
C PRO A 387 -6.07 -14.66 13.91
N ALA A 388 -5.29 -15.08 12.92
CA ALA A 388 -3.95 -15.60 13.18
C ALA A 388 -2.97 -14.53 13.73
N LYS A 389 -3.22 -13.23 13.53
CA LYS A 389 -2.28 -12.14 13.91
C LYS A 389 -2.87 -11.12 14.89
N ILE A 390 -4.17 -10.89 14.83
CA ILE A 390 -4.95 -10.00 15.69
C ILE A 390 -5.76 -10.88 16.65
N ARG A 391 -5.14 -11.18 17.79
CA ARG A 391 -5.68 -12.04 18.85
C ARG A 391 -5.88 -11.23 20.14
N ALA A 392 -6.40 -11.86 21.18
CA ALA A 392 -6.51 -11.22 22.50
C ALA A 392 -5.13 -10.92 23.14
N ASP A 393 -4.08 -11.64 22.73
CA ASP A 393 -2.72 -11.59 23.29
C ASP A 393 -1.71 -10.84 22.39
N SER A 394 -2.08 -10.41 21.19
CA SER A 394 -1.22 -9.61 20.30
C SER A 394 -1.09 -8.16 20.77
N ALA A 395 -0.09 -7.43 20.25
CA ALA A 395 0.09 -6.00 20.55
C ALA A 395 -1.12 -5.17 20.10
N LEU A 396 -1.66 -5.52 18.93
CA LEU A 396 -2.94 -5.07 18.44
C LEU A 396 -4.02 -6.07 18.83
N LYS A 397 -4.83 -5.75 19.84
CA LYS A 397 -5.78 -6.70 20.44
C LYS A 397 -7.11 -6.74 19.70
N ALA A 398 -7.63 -7.94 19.46
CA ALA A 398 -9.00 -8.12 18.98
C ALA A 398 -10.03 -7.44 19.90
N GLY A 399 -11.05 -6.82 19.32
CA GLY A 399 -12.11 -6.11 20.04
C GLY A 399 -11.71 -4.73 20.57
N THR A 400 -10.57 -4.17 20.13
CA THR A 400 -10.08 -2.88 20.62
C THR A 400 -10.10 -1.77 19.57
N HIS A 401 -9.94 -0.54 20.06
CA HIS A 401 -9.84 0.66 19.24
C HIS A 401 -8.38 1.11 19.12
N SER A 402 -7.95 1.44 17.91
CA SER A 402 -6.65 2.05 17.65
C SER A 402 -6.79 3.53 17.30
N LYS A 403 -5.96 4.38 17.91
CA LYS A 403 -5.77 5.79 17.52
C LYS A 403 -4.71 5.97 16.42
N ARG A 404 -4.12 4.87 15.91
CA ARG A 404 -3.20 4.95 14.77
C ARG A 404 -3.92 5.60 13.59
N VAL A 405 -3.26 6.59 12.99
CA VAL A 405 -3.65 7.16 11.71
C VAL A 405 -3.38 6.12 10.63
N VAL A 406 -4.41 5.78 9.87
CA VAL A 406 -4.30 4.94 8.67
C VAL A 406 -5.07 5.67 7.57
N ASP A 407 -4.45 5.89 6.43
CA ASP A 407 -5.12 6.44 5.25
C ASP A 407 -5.26 5.37 4.18
N VAL A 408 -6.19 5.58 3.26
CA VAL A 408 -6.42 4.68 2.13
C VAL A 408 -5.15 4.43 1.31
N THR A 409 -4.21 5.39 1.25
CA THR A 409 -2.92 5.21 0.56
C THR A 409 -2.00 4.18 1.21
N ASP A 410 -2.18 3.87 2.50
CA ASP A 410 -1.34 2.92 3.22
C ASP A 410 -1.63 1.46 2.82
N LEU A 411 -2.75 1.18 2.14
CA LEU A 411 -3.19 -0.18 1.84
C LEU A 411 -2.35 -0.86 0.76
N LEU A 412 -2.01 -0.17 -0.33
CA LEU A 412 -1.13 -0.73 -1.36
C LEU A 412 0.22 -1.20 -0.79
N PRO A 413 1.02 -0.37 -0.10
CA PRO A 413 2.29 -0.83 0.46
C PRO A 413 2.11 -1.89 1.54
N THR A 414 1.01 -1.85 2.31
CA THR A 414 0.69 -2.90 3.28
C THR A 414 0.47 -4.24 2.60
N PHE A 415 -0.32 -4.27 1.52
CA PHE A 415 -0.57 -5.49 0.77
C PHE A 415 0.68 -5.99 0.03
N CYS A 416 1.52 -5.09 -0.49
CA CYS A 416 2.82 -5.46 -1.05
C CYS A 416 3.69 -6.19 -0.01
N ASP A 417 3.86 -5.63 1.18
CA ASP A 417 4.66 -6.25 2.24
C ASP A 417 4.13 -7.63 2.64
N LEU A 418 2.80 -7.75 2.87
CA LEU A 418 2.16 -9.02 3.21
C LEU A 418 2.29 -10.06 2.08
N ALA A 419 2.29 -9.60 0.83
CA ALA A 419 2.46 -10.45 -0.34
C ALA A 419 3.93 -10.79 -0.64
N GLY A 420 4.90 -10.12 -0.02
CA GLY A 420 6.31 -10.17 -0.44
C GLY A 420 6.54 -9.56 -1.83
N ALA A 421 5.69 -8.63 -2.26
CA ALA A 421 5.80 -7.91 -3.51
C ALA A 421 6.61 -6.61 -3.33
N PRO A 422 7.30 -6.12 -4.36
CA PRO A 422 7.97 -4.83 -4.29
C PRO A 422 6.94 -3.70 -4.10
N ILE A 423 7.23 -2.77 -3.20
CA ILE A 423 6.45 -1.53 -3.05
C ILE A 423 6.79 -0.58 -4.21
N PRO A 424 5.77 -0.03 -4.93
CA PRO A 424 5.99 0.95 -5.97
C PRO A 424 6.78 2.17 -5.49
N LEU A 425 7.68 2.66 -6.32
CA LEU A 425 8.59 3.75 -5.97
C LEU A 425 7.82 5.06 -5.75
N GLY A 426 8.17 5.78 -4.67
CA GLY A 426 7.76 7.17 -4.50
C GLY A 426 6.31 7.37 -4.06
N ILE A 427 5.54 6.32 -3.79
CA ILE A 427 4.16 6.42 -3.31
C ILE A 427 4.05 7.09 -1.93
N ASP A 428 2.85 7.58 -1.62
CA ASP A 428 2.59 8.34 -0.40
C ASP A 428 2.15 7.50 0.80
N GLY A 429 1.74 6.25 0.58
CA GLY A 429 1.40 5.33 1.64
C GLY A 429 2.59 4.87 2.47
N VAL A 430 2.33 4.43 3.70
CA VAL A 430 3.29 3.74 4.56
C VAL A 430 2.68 2.42 5.01
N SER A 431 3.34 1.31 4.71
CA SER A 431 2.87 -0.01 5.13
C SER A 431 2.67 -0.09 6.64
N ILE A 432 1.52 -0.65 7.05
CA ILE A 432 1.23 -1.00 8.45
C ILE A 432 1.38 -2.50 8.72
N ALA A 433 1.88 -3.28 7.75
CA ALA A 433 2.10 -4.72 7.89
C ALA A 433 2.93 -5.07 9.15
N PRO A 434 4.01 -4.35 9.50
CA PRO A 434 4.74 -4.60 10.75
C PRO A 434 3.87 -4.46 12.00
N THR A 435 2.97 -3.46 12.03
CA THR A 435 2.02 -3.29 13.15
C THR A 435 1.03 -4.46 13.20
N LEU A 436 0.50 -4.90 12.05
CA LEU A 436 -0.46 -6.02 11.98
C LEU A 436 0.17 -7.35 12.40
N LEU A 437 1.41 -7.60 11.96
CA LEU A 437 2.15 -8.82 12.27
C LEU A 437 2.73 -8.81 13.70
N SER A 438 2.85 -7.64 14.35
CA SER A 438 3.64 -7.45 15.57
C SER A 438 5.11 -7.86 15.40
N GLU A 439 5.63 -7.75 14.16
CA GLU A 439 6.96 -8.18 13.75
C GLU A 439 7.60 -7.13 12.84
N GLY A 440 8.93 -7.02 12.86
CA GLY A 440 9.65 -6.04 12.06
C GLY A 440 9.60 -4.62 12.63
N HIS A 441 10.00 -3.65 11.81
CA HIS A 441 10.06 -2.24 12.19
C HIS A 441 8.91 -1.46 11.53
N GLN A 442 8.00 -0.91 12.33
CA GLN A 442 6.95 -0.05 11.82
C GLN A 442 7.51 1.33 11.46
N ARG A 443 7.62 1.60 10.17
CA ARG A 443 7.95 2.93 9.66
C ARG A 443 6.91 3.95 10.14
N LYS A 444 7.38 5.14 10.50
CA LYS A 444 6.50 6.21 10.98
C LYS A 444 5.97 7.01 9.78
N ARG A 445 4.65 7.20 9.75
CA ARG A 445 4.01 8.17 8.87
C ARG A 445 3.90 9.50 9.61
N GLU A 446 4.62 10.51 9.15
CA GLU A 446 4.69 11.80 9.84
C GLU A 446 3.39 12.59 9.68
N PHE A 447 2.83 12.63 8.47
CA PHE A 447 1.62 13.38 8.16
C PHE A 447 0.84 12.73 7.02
N ILE A 448 -0.39 13.17 6.88
CA ILE A 448 -1.29 12.83 5.76
C ILE A 448 -1.86 14.13 5.20
N ILE A 449 -2.13 14.17 3.90
CA ILE A 449 -2.74 15.32 3.25
C ILE A 449 -3.98 14.90 2.48
N HIS A 450 -4.89 15.86 2.35
CA HIS A 450 -6.12 15.70 1.59
C HIS A 450 -6.37 16.96 0.79
N GLU A 451 -6.97 16.78 -0.38
CA GLU A 451 -7.40 17.87 -1.24
C GLU A 451 -8.88 17.76 -1.52
N ALA A 452 -9.54 18.90 -1.63
CA ALA A 452 -10.92 19.01 -2.05
C ALA A 452 -11.11 20.19 -2.98
N SER A 453 -12.20 20.18 -3.76
CA SER A 453 -12.52 21.30 -4.67
C SER A 453 -12.54 22.68 -3.97
N ASN A 454 -12.79 22.72 -2.66
CA ASN A 454 -12.92 23.93 -1.84
C ASN A 454 -11.73 24.20 -0.88
N GLY A 455 -10.71 23.35 -0.82
CA GLY A 455 -9.54 23.55 0.04
C GLY A 455 -8.70 22.29 0.22
N GLN A 456 -7.68 22.38 1.07
CA GLN A 456 -6.76 21.28 1.38
C GLN A 456 -6.48 21.21 2.87
N SER A 457 -6.04 20.05 3.36
CA SER A 457 -5.63 19.87 4.75
C SER A 457 -4.40 19.00 4.89
N ILE A 458 -3.66 19.21 5.98
CA ILE A 458 -2.60 18.33 6.46
C ILE A 458 -2.89 17.96 7.91
N ILE A 459 -2.69 16.68 8.25
CA ILE A 459 -2.80 16.17 9.61
C ILE A 459 -1.45 15.59 10.02
N ARG A 460 -0.85 16.14 11.08
CA ARG A 460 0.41 15.66 11.69
C ARG A 460 0.21 15.45 13.18
N GLY A 461 0.35 14.21 13.64
CA GLY A 461 0.01 13.85 15.02
C GLY A 461 -1.46 14.16 15.31
N ASN A 462 -1.73 15.03 16.27
CA ASN A 462 -3.09 15.47 16.60
C ASN A 462 -3.50 16.77 15.90
N HIS A 463 -2.57 17.50 15.30
CA HIS A 463 -2.86 18.79 14.69
C HIS A 463 -3.36 18.61 13.26
N LYS A 464 -4.40 19.37 12.91
CA LYS A 464 -4.92 19.49 11.56
C LYS A 464 -4.93 20.94 11.13
N LEU A 465 -4.20 21.24 10.05
CA LEU A 465 -4.27 22.53 9.38
C LEU A 465 -5.23 22.42 8.19
N ILE A 466 -6.13 23.39 8.06
CA ILE A 466 -7.03 23.53 6.92
C ILE A 466 -6.75 24.84 6.20
N GLN A 467 -6.55 24.76 4.89
CA GLN A 467 -6.50 25.90 4.00
C GLN A 467 -7.72 25.85 3.07
N SER A 468 -8.72 26.69 3.34
CA SER A 468 -9.86 26.83 2.44
C SER A 468 -9.60 27.97 1.45
N LYS A 469 -10.13 27.87 0.22
CA LYS A 469 -9.96 28.91 -0.82
C LYS A 469 -10.48 30.31 -0.44
N LYS A 470 -11.26 30.42 0.63
CA LYS A 470 -12.01 31.63 1.03
C LYS A 470 -11.71 32.12 2.46
N SER A 471 -10.85 31.43 3.21
CA SER A 471 -10.58 31.75 4.62
C SER A 471 -9.08 31.81 4.90
N SER A 472 -8.73 32.42 6.04
CA SER A 472 -7.42 32.22 6.65
C SER A 472 -7.19 30.73 6.95
N LEU A 473 -5.92 30.38 7.13
CA LEU A 473 -5.52 29.09 7.68
C LEU A 473 -6.19 28.88 9.04
N GLN A 474 -6.65 27.65 9.28
CA GLN A 474 -7.28 27.24 10.53
C GLN A 474 -6.56 26.02 11.08
N LEU A 475 -6.29 26.01 12.37
CA LEU A 475 -5.59 24.92 13.04
C LEU A 475 -6.48 24.33 14.13
N TYR A 476 -6.55 23.00 14.21
CA TYR A 476 -7.33 22.29 15.22
C TYR A 476 -6.47 21.20 15.89
N ASP A 477 -6.65 21.00 17.19
CA ASP A 477 -6.19 19.81 17.91
C ASP A 477 -7.30 18.76 17.91
N LEU A 478 -7.14 17.71 17.10
CA LEU A 478 -8.12 16.65 16.91
C LEU A 478 -8.32 15.74 18.13
N GLU A 479 -7.41 15.76 19.11
CA GLU A 479 -7.60 15.01 20.36
C GLU A 479 -8.53 15.76 21.31
N ALA A 480 -8.35 17.09 21.43
CA ALA A 480 -9.21 17.93 22.24
C ALA A 480 -10.55 18.27 21.55
N ASP A 481 -10.54 18.40 20.22
CA ASP A 481 -11.65 18.93 19.42
C ASP A 481 -11.77 18.20 18.06
N ARG A 482 -12.23 16.95 18.11
CA ARG A 482 -12.49 16.16 16.89
C ARG A 482 -13.57 16.76 15.98
N ALA A 483 -14.38 17.68 16.49
CA ALA A 483 -15.44 18.35 15.75
C ALA A 483 -14.94 19.63 15.07
N GLU A 484 -13.67 20.02 15.26
CA GLU A 484 -13.04 21.18 14.63
C GLU A 484 -13.87 22.46 14.84
N THR A 485 -14.27 22.70 16.08
CA THR A 485 -15.09 23.83 16.53
C THR A 485 -14.29 24.99 17.11
N ASN A 486 -13.03 24.75 17.52
CA ASN A 486 -12.14 25.72 18.15
C ASN A 486 -10.86 25.90 17.33
N ASP A 487 -10.77 26.98 16.57
CA ASP A 487 -9.59 27.34 15.78
C ASP A 487 -8.50 27.92 16.68
N ILE A 488 -7.36 27.23 16.77
CA ILE A 488 -6.21 27.57 17.62
C ILE A 488 -5.04 28.18 16.84
N ALA A 489 -5.22 28.53 15.56
CA ALA A 489 -4.13 28.99 14.71
C ALA A 489 -3.40 30.24 15.22
N ALA A 490 -4.13 31.19 15.83
CA ALA A 490 -3.57 32.43 16.35
C ALA A 490 -2.60 32.21 17.53
N ASP A 491 -2.82 31.15 18.31
CA ASP A 491 -2.03 30.83 19.50
C ASP A 491 -0.83 29.91 19.18
N HIS A 492 -0.77 29.34 17.97
CA HIS A 492 0.26 28.38 17.54
C HIS A 492 0.87 28.71 16.15
N PRO A 493 1.41 29.93 15.94
CA PRO A 493 1.91 30.37 14.64
C PRO A 493 3.08 29.52 14.10
N GLU A 494 3.88 28.92 14.97
CA GLU A 494 4.98 28.03 14.58
C GLU A 494 4.48 26.72 13.96
N ILE A 495 3.42 26.12 14.53
CA ILE A 495 2.80 24.89 13.99
C ILE A 495 2.13 25.21 12.66
N VAL A 496 1.41 26.34 12.57
CA VAL A 496 0.80 26.79 11.31
C VAL A 496 1.85 26.91 10.22
N LYS A 497 2.96 27.61 10.49
CA LYS A 497 4.05 27.80 9.53
C LYS A 497 4.68 26.48 9.09
N GLU A 498 4.92 25.57 10.01
CA GLU A 498 5.49 24.25 9.72
C GLU A 498 4.56 23.42 8.82
N LEU A 499 3.29 23.31 9.20
CA LEU A 499 2.31 22.51 8.48
C LEU A 499 1.98 23.12 7.11
N GLU A 500 1.93 24.44 6.99
CA GLU A 500 1.78 25.12 5.71
C GLU A 500 2.97 24.82 4.78
N ALA A 501 4.20 24.85 5.30
CA ALA A 501 5.38 24.52 4.51
C ALA A 501 5.38 23.06 4.02
N LEU A 502 4.98 22.11 4.87
CA LEU A 502 4.83 20.71 4.48
C LEU A 502 3.75 20.55 3.41
N LEU A 503 2.58 21.16 3.62
CA LEU A 503 1.43 21.10 2.71
C LEU A 503 1.76 21.66 1.33
N LEU A 504 2.41 22.84 1.26
CA LEU A 504 2.88 23.42 -0.01
C LEU A 504 3.92 22.52 -0.70
N GLY A 505 4.76 21.86 0.08
CA GLY A 505 5.73 20.90 -0.44
C GLY A 505 5.07 19.70 -1.12
N GLU A 506 3.90 19.25 -0.65
CA GLU A 506 3.10 18.18 -1.28
C GLU A 506 2.34 18.64 -2.53
N ARG A 507 2.65 19.85 -3.02
CA ARG A 507 2.21 20.35 -4.33
C ARG A 507 0.69 20.43 -4.52
N VAL A 508 -0.05 20.51 -3.41
CA VAL A 508 -1.52 20.68 -3.39
C VAL A 508 -2.01 22.01 -3.99
N THR A 509 -1.10 22.94 -4.31
CA THR A 509 -1.41 24.21 -4.95
C THR A 509 -1.11 24.22 -6.45
N GLU A 510 -0.62 23.11 -7.00
CA GLU A 510 -0.35 23.00 -8.43
C GLU A 510 -1.65 23.09 -9.27
N PRO A 511 -1.55 23.48 -10.55
CA PRO A 511 -2.70 23.57 -11.43
C PRO A 511 -3.42 22.23 -11.59
N ALA A 512 -4.69 22.34 -11.99
CA ALA A 512 -5.49 21.17 -12.31
C ALA A 512 -4.83 20.29 -13.38
N GLY A 513 -4.69 18.98 -13.11
CA GLY A 513 -4.03 18.05 -14.03
C GLY A 513 -2.55 17.81 -13.74
N PHE A 514 -1.99 18.46 -12.73
CA PHE A 514 -0.72 18.07 -12.15
C PHE A 514 -0.80 16.66 -11.55
N ALA A 515 0.26 15.88 -11.73
CA ALA A 515 0.47 14.57 -11.13
C ALA A 515 1.96 14.25 -11.16
N ASN A 516 2.37 13.19 -10.45
CA ASN A 516 3.72 12.66 -10.64
C ASN A 516 3.93 12.21 -12.09
N THR A 517 5.15 12.31 -12.59
CA THR A 517 5.54 11.89 -13.95
C THR A 517 6.66 10.85 -13.89
N TYR A 518 6.72 9.95 -14.87
CA TYR A 518 7.65 8.83 -14.86
C TYR A 518 8.78 9.04 -15.85
N HIS A 519 10.03 8.98 -15.37
CA HIS A 519 11.20 9.26 -16.20
C HIS A 519 12.26 8.17 -16.06
N ARG A 520 12.94 7.87 -17.16
CA ARG A 520 14.07 6.94 -17.20
C ARG A 520 15.33 7.66 -17.60
N TRP A 521 16.44 7.28 -16.99
CA TRP A 521 17.76 7.65 -17.45
C TRP A 521 18.06 7.01 -18.81
N THR A 522 18.53 7.81 -19.75
CA THR A 522 18.92 7.38 -21.11
C THR A 522 20.38 7.75 -21.42
N GLY A 523 21.08 8.37 -20.47
CA GLY A 523 22.48 8.77 -20.64
C GLY A 523 23.46 7.59 -20.67
N SER A 524 24.52 7.76 -21.46
CA SER A 524 25.64 6.80 -21.53
C SER A 524 26.58 6.91 -20.32
N ASN A 525 27.57 6.04 -20.25
CA ASN A 525 28.57 6.07 -19.19
C ASN A 525 29.32 7.41 -19.12
N GLY A 526 29.30 8.03 -17.93
CA GLY A 526 29.86 9.35 -17.66
C GLY A 526 28.95 10.52 -18.05
N ALA A 527 27.73 10.27 -18.52
CA ALA A 527 26.79 11.33 -18.87
C ALA A 527 26.28 12.07 -17.63
N THR A 528 26.01 13.36 -17.80
CA THR A 528 25.59 14.26 -16.71
C THR A 528 24.08 14.30 -16.54
N THR A 529 23.60 14.33 -15.30
CA THR A 529 22.16 14.32 -14.99
C THR A 529 21.48 15.65 -15.23
N SER A 530 22.22 16.77 -15.29
CA SER A 530 21.64 18.08 -15.60
C SER A 530 21.29 18.29 -17.07
N ASN A 531 21.78 17.42 -17.97
CA ASN A 531 21.45 17.49 -19.38
C ASN A 531 20.09 16.82 -19.63
N PRO A 532 19.09 17.57 -20.13
CA PRO A 532 17.75 17.03 -20.35
C PRO A 532 17.70 15.90 -21.38
N ASN A 533 18.63 15.85 -22.34
CA ASN A 533 18.67 14.81 -23.37
C ASN A 533 19.10 13.42 -22.84
N HIS A 534 19.48 13.33 -21.57
CA HIS A 534 19.82 12.07 -20.89
C HIS A 534 18.66 11.53 -20.05
N TRP A 535 17.47 12.12 -20.19
CA TRP A 535 16.23 11.66 -19.58
C TRP A 535 15.21 11.39 -20.67
N SER A 536 14.33 10.42 -20.44
CA SER A 536 13.17 10.23 -21.32
C SER A 536 12.18 11.37 -21.14
N ASP A 537 11.63 11.86 -22.25
CA ASP A 537 10.39 12.64 -22.19
C ASP A 537 9.25 11.75 -21.70
N TYR A 538 8.31 12.35 -20.97
CA TYR A 538 7.09 11.71 -20.52
C TYR A 538 5.89 12.30 -21.26
N ALA A 539 5.00 11.43 -21.73
CA ALA A 539 3.71 11.84 -22.27
C ALA A 539 2.64 10.82 -21.90
N TYR A 540 1.71 11.24 -21.05
CA TYR A 540 0.47 10.51 -20.86
C TYR A 540 -0.49 10.85 -22.00
N THR A 541 -0.61 9.89 -22.93
CA THR A 541 -1.54 9.99 -24.05
C THR A 541 -2.66 8.97 -23.89
N ASN A 542 -3.87 9.40 -24.25
CA ASN A 542 -5.02 8.51 -24.25
C ASN A 542 -6.06 8.99 -25.27
N ALA A 543 -6.55 8.05 -26.09
CA ALA A 543 -7.51 8.29 -27.17
C ALA A 543 -7.07 9.44 -28.11
N GLY A 544 -5.78 9.49 -28.45
CA GLY A 544 -5.20 10.50 -29.35
C GLY A 544 -5.03 11.90 -28.73
N ILE A 545 -5.24 12.05 -27.42
CA ILE A 545 -5.06 13.31 -26.68
C ILE A 545 -3.91 13.13 -25.69
N THR A 546 -2.99 14.10 -25.67
CA THR A 546 -1.97 14.21 -24.62
C THR A 546 -2.53 15.02 -23.47
N TYR A 547 -2.65 14.43 -22.28
CA TYR A 547 -3.18 15.11 -21.09
C TYR A 547 -2.09 15.68 -20.20
N LEU A 548 -0.94 15.01 -20.16
CA LEU A 548 0.22 15.41 -19.40
C LEU A 548 1.45 15.11 -20.25
N SER A 549 2.32 16.09 -20.37
CA SER A 549 3.64 15.95 -20.96
C SER A 549 4.65 16.61 -20.04
N ASP A 550 5.80 15.99 -19.88
CA ASP A 550 6.88 16.54 -19.07
C ASP A 550 8.22 16.14 -19.69
N ASP A 551 9.14 17.07 -19.73
CA ASP A 551 10.45 16.92 -20.34
C ASP A 551 11.48 17.72 -19.55
N GLY A 552 12.74 17.56 -19.94
CA GLY A 552 13.82 18.36 -19.40
C GLY A 552 14.67 17.61 -18.38
N ALA A 553 15.01 18.30 -17.29
CA ALA A 553 15.88 17.80 -16.23
C ALA A 553 15.06 17.52 -14.95
N PRO A 554 15.59 16.72 -14.00
CA PRO A 554 14.90 16.29 -12.78
C PRO A 554 14.16 17.39 -12.00
N ARG A 555 12.97 17.05 -11.50
CA ARG A 555 12.10 17.91 -10.68
C ARG A 555 11.42 17.08 -9.59
N LEU A 556 11.01 17.73 -8.49
CA LEU A 556 10.32 17.06 -7.37
C LEU A 556 9.01 16.34 -7.72
N SER A 557 8.46 16.48 -8.94
CA SER A 557 7.30 15.70 -9.42
C SER A 557 7.68 14.36 -10.03
N TRP A 558 8.97 14.12 -10.31
CA TRP A 558 9.43 12.96 -11.07
C TRP A 558 9.57 11.74 -10.19
N THR A 559 8.95 10.65 -10.60
CA THR A 559 9.31 9.30 -10.18
C THR A 559 10.27 8.74 -11.22
N ALA A 560 11.55 8.61 -10.85
CA ALA A 560 12.63 8.37 -11.80
C ALA A 560 13.41 7.08 -11.53
N LEU A 561 13.88 6.48 -12.61
CA LEU A 561 14.71 5.29 -12.59
C LEU A 561 16.02 5.52 -13.33
N ILE A 562 17.13 5.42 -12.62
CA ILE A 562 18.48 5.33 -13.20
C ILE A 562 18.85 3.85 -13.21
N GLU A 563 18.63 3.17 -14.33
CA GLU A 563 18.93 1.74 -14.47
C GLU A 563 20.04 1.46 -15.47
N ASN A 564 20.82 0.42 -15.18
CA ASN A 564 21.77 -0.14 -16.15
C ASN A 564 21.13 -1.31 -16.90
N ALA A 565 20.76 -1.08 -18.16
CA ALA A 565 20.29 -2.12 -19.07
C ALA A 565 21.44 -2.83 -19.82
N GLU A 566 22.67 -2.36 -19.67
CA GLU A 566 23.84 -2.80 -20.44
C GLU A 566 24.62 -3.92 -19.75
N ASP A 567 25.50 -4.54 -20.55
CA ASP A 567 26.41 -5.61 -20.15
C ASP A 567 27.68 -5.11 -19.45
N GLU A 568 27.89 -3.80 -19.43
CA GLU A 568 29.02 -3.14 -18.78
C GLU A 568 28.52 -2.24 -17.66
N SER A 569 29.34 -2.01 -16.63
CA SER A 569 28.98 -1.08 -15.56
C SER A 569 28.90 0.36 -16.09
N ASN A 570 27.88 1.09 -15.64
CA ASN A 570 27.57 2.43 -16.12
C ASN A 570 27.55 3.42 -14.93
N THR A 571 27.91 4.68 -15.19
CA THR A 571 27.98 5.76 -14.22
C THR A 571 27.23 7.00 -14.73
N ALA A 572 26.22 7.43 -14.00
CA ALA A 572 25.60 8.75 -14.14
C ALA A 572 26.32 9.75 -13.20
N LEU A 573 26.65 10.94 -13.72
CA LEU A 573 27.31 11.99 -12.94
C LEU A 573 26.31 13.10 -12.59
N ALA A 574 26.04 13.30 -11.31
CA ALA A 574 25.24 14.44 -10.87
C ALA A 574 26.12 15.69 -10.73
N ASP A 575 26.03 16.55 -11.73
CA ASP A 575 26.79 17.80 -11.85
C ASP A 575 26.04 19.02 -11.28
N LYS A 576 24.77 18.84 -10.89
CA LYS A 576 23.92 19.83 -10.22
C LYS A 576 23.02 19.13 -9.21
N ASP A 577 22.44 19.93 -8.30
CA ASP A 577 21.44 19.46 -7.35
C ASP A 577 20.29 18.77 -8.09
N LEU A 578 19.89 17.61 -7.56
CA LEU A 578 18.83 16.78 -8.13
C LEU A 578 17.65 16.71 -7.18
N GLU A 579 16.46 16.76 -7.77
CA GLU A 579 15.21 16.70 -7.05
C GLU A 579 14.25 15.73 -7.74
N PHE A 580 13.64 14.84 -6.96
CA PHE A 580 12.68 13.84 -7.40
C PHE A 580 11.56 13.69 -6.37
N LEU A 581 10.40 13.21 -6.81
CA LEU A 581 9.40 12.63 -5.89
C LEU A 581 9.94 11.33 -5.32
N GLY A 582 10.34 10.42 -6.21
CA GLY A 582 10.99 9.16 -5.89
C GLY A 582 12.11 8.86 -6.88
N LEU A 583 13.24 8.35 -6.40
CA LEU A 583 14.37 7.94 -7.24
C LEU A 583 14.80 6.51 -6.90
N GLU A 584 14.89 5.65 -7.91
CA GLU A 584 15.55 4.35 -7.80
C GLU A 584 16.79 4.30 -8.68
N ILE A 585 17.91 3.86 -8.11
CA ILE A 585 19.13 3.50 -8.85
C ILE A 585 19.21 1.98 -8.86
N ARG A 586 19.34 1.38 -10.03
CA ARG A 586 19.26 -0.08 -10.19
C ARG A 586 20.29 -0.60 -11.17
N GLY A 587 21.07 -1.61 -10.76
CA GLY A 587 21.96 -2.30 -11.69
C GLY A 587 21.20 -3.27 -12.60
N ASN A 588 21.94 -3.98 -13.44
CA ASN A 588 21.35 -4.97 -14.33
C ASN A 588 20.75 -6.13 -13.49
N GLN A 589 19.52 -6.54 -13.84
CA GLN A 589 18.80 -7.59 -13.10
C GLN A 589 19.21 -9.01 -13.51
N GLY A 590 19.81 -9.17 -14.69
CA GLY A 590 20.29 -10.46 -15.20
C GLY A 590 21.81 -10.67 -15.10
N LYS A 591 22.57 -9.60 -14.83
CA LYS A 591 24.04 -9.60 -14.83
C LYS A 591 24.60 -8.83 -13.63
N PRO A 592 25.80 -9.16 -13.13
CA PRO A 592 26.43 -8.47 -12.00
C PRO A 592 27.08 -7.13 -12.41
N THR A 593 26.44 -6.37 -13.29
CA THR A 593 26.95 -5.08 -13.80
C THR A 593 26.30 -3.94 -13.02
N THR A 594 27.12 -2.97 -12.63
CA THR A 594 26.70 -1.95 -11.67
C THR A 594 26.11 -0.73 -12.37
N GLN A 595 25.05 -0.13 -11.81
CA GLN A 595 24.66 1.25 -12.11
C GLN A 595 25.14 2.15 -10.97
N SER A 596 25.98 3.13 -11.28
CA SER A 596 26.45 4.11 -10.31
C SER A 596 25.78 5.46 -10.55
N LEU A 597 25.36 6.14 -9.49
CA LEU A 597 25.13 7.59 -9.47
C LEU A 597 26.20 8.22 -8.59
N VAL A 598 27.01 9.12 -9.15
CA VAL A 598 28.08 9.81 -8.43
C VAL A 598 27.68 11.27 -8.31
N LEU A 599 27.48 11.74 -7.07
CA LEU A 599 27.22 13.14 -6.80
C LEU A 599 28.53 13.93 -6.91
N GLY A 600 28.52 15.03 -7.66
CA GLY A 600 29.63 15.97 -7.70
C GLY A 600 29.94 16.57 -6.31
N PRO A 601 31.08 17.24 -6.15
CA PRO A 601 31.44 17.87 -4.88
C PRO A 601 30.34 18.82 -4.40
N SER A 602 29.84 18.58 -3.18
CA SER A 602 28.77 19.36 -2.54
C SER A 602 27.43 19.40 -3.29
N VAL A 603 27.21 18.50 -4.25
CA VAL A 603 25.92 18.36 -4.95
C VAL A 603 24.91 17.67 -4.03
N ASN A 604 23.69 18.22 -3.97
CA ASN A 604 22.61 17.66 -3.17
C ASN A 604 21.70 16.76 -4.01
N LEU A 605 21.13 15.74 -3.37
CA LEU A 605 20.12 14.87 -3.93
C LEU A 605 18.92 14.83 -2.99
N THR A 606 17.76 15.22 -3.49
CA THR A 606 16.49 15.20 -2.76
C THR A 606 15.54 14.21 -3.43
N GLY A 607 15.12 13.18 -2.72
CA GLY A 607 14.00 12.34 -3.09
C GLY A 607 12.91 12.54 -2.06
N ARG A 608 11.89 13.35 -2.41
CA ARG A 608 10.89 13.84 -1.47
C ARG A 608 10.29 12.70 -0.65
N ASN A 609 9.78 11.67 -1.33
CA ASN A 609 9.21 10.49 -0.71
C ASN A 609 10.24 9.39 -0.48
N GLU A 610 11.09 9.10 -1.46
CA GLU A 610 12.00 7.97 -1.33
C GLU A 610 13.23 8.11 -2.24
N ILE A 611 14.39 7.69 -1.73
CA ILE A 611 15.55 7.34 -2.54
C ILE A 611 15.87 5.88 -2.28
N ARG A 612 15.97 5.09 -3.34
CA ARG A 612 16.24 3.65 -3.30
C ARG A 612 17.51 3.31 -4.07
N VAL A 613 18.44 2.63 -3.40
CA VAL A 613 19.63 2.05 -4.03
C VAL A 613 19.44 0.54 -4.08
N ALA A 614 19.05 0.04 -5.26
CA ALA A 614 18.69 -1.36 -5.48
C ALA A 614 19.92 -2.28 -5.64
N SER A 615 19.68 -3.57 -5.90
CA SER A 615 20.75 -4.53 -6.16
C SER A 615 21.62 -4.11 -7.35
N ASN A 616 22.93 -4.38 -7.26
CA ASN A 616 23.94 -3.97 -8.24
C ASN A 616 23.94 -2.44 -8.50
N ALA A 617 23.52 -1.63 -7.54
CA ALA A 617 23.55 -0.18 -7.66
C ALA A 617 24.49 0.45 -6.62
N MET A 618 25.06 1.60 -6.98
CA MET A 618 25.91 2.39 -6.09
C MET A 618 25.51 3.87 -6.14
N LEU A 619 25.27 4.46 -4.97
CA LEU A 619 25.19 5.91 -4.79
C LEU A 619 26.47 6.39 -4.10
N THR A 620 27.24 7.25 -4.77
CA THR A 620 28.44 7.87 -4.18
C THR A 620 28.19 9.34 -3.87
N VAL A 621 28.39 9.74 -2.62
CA VAL A 621 28.21 11.11 -2.13
C VAL A 621 29.58 11.75 -1.88
N ASN A 622 29.77 12.98 -2.37
CA ASN A 622 31.03 13.73 -2.22
C ASN A 622 30.79 15.05 -1.48
N ASP A 623 30.68 14.98 -0.16
CA ASP A 623 30.45 16.12 0.77
C ASP A 623 29.13 16.89 0.54
N GLY A 624 28.19 16.33 -0.23
CA GLY A 624 26.84 16.86 -0.44
C GLY A 624 25.83 16.37 0.60
N THR A 625 24.56 16.72 0.38
CA THR A 625 23.43 16.23 1.21
C THR A 625 22.53 15.33 0.40
N VAL A 626 22.24 14.13 0.91
CA VAL A 626 21.16 13.27 0.42
C VAL A 626 19.99 13.40 1.39
N SER A 627 18.84 13.87 0.92
CA SER A 627 17.68 14.19 1.77
C SER A 627 16.39 13.52 1.30
N SER A 628 15.52 13.21 2.27
CA SER A 628 14.16 12.74 2.03
C SER A 628 13.27 13.14 3.20
N LEU A 629 12.00 13.48 2.94
CA LEU A 629 11.04 13.72 4.01
C LEU A 629 10.56 12.43 4.69
N ARG A 630 10.83 11.28 4.08
CA ARG A 630 10.45 9.99 4.64
C ARG A 630 11.68 9.17 4.96
N TRP A 631 12.38 8.64 3.95
CA TRP A 631 13.51 7.76 4.18
C TRP A 631 14.38 7.52 2.94
N ILE A 632 15.57 6.97 3.21
CA ILE A 632 16.49 6.46 2.20
C ILE A 632 16.68 4.97 2.44
N ASP A 633 16.46 4.18 1.39
CA ASP A 633 16.52 2.72 1.41
C ASP A 633 17.73 2.21 0.61
N ILE A 634 18.63 1.51 1.29
CA ILE A 634 19.71 0.77 0.65
C ILE A 634 19.31 -0.69 0.63
N HIS A 635 18.80 -1.18 -0.49
CA HIS A 635 18.34 -2.56 -0.61
C HIS A 635 19.51 -3.55 -0.61
N ALA A 636 19.20 -4.83 -0.42
CA ALA A 636 20.18 -5.90 -0.54
C ALA A 636 20.91 -5.83 -1.91
N GLY A 637 22.24 -5.87 -1.88
CA GLY A 637 23.11 -5.70 -3.05
C GLY A 637 23.35 -4.25 -3.49
N GLY A 638 22.66 -3.27 -2.90
CA GLY A 638 22.90 -1.84 -3.11
C GLY A 638 24.00 -1.30 -2.20
N THR A 639 24.66 -0.22 -2.63
CA THR A 639 25.75 0.42 -1.87
C THR A 639 25.58 1.94 -1.79
N LEU A 640 25.57 2.49 -0.58
CA LEU A 640 25.79 3.91 -0.31
C LEU A 640 27.24 4.13 0.10
N ASN A 641 27.98 4.93 -0.65
CA ASN A 641 29.41 5.15 -0.46
C ASN A 641 29.74 6.65 -0.37
N GLY A 642 30.83 6.99 0.31
CA GLY A 642 31.42 8.33 0.30
C GLY A 642 31.19 9.11 1.60
N SER A 643 31.10 10.42 1.47
CA SER A 643 31.01 11.35 2.60
C SER A 643 29.99 12.46 2.36
N GLY A 644 29.45 13.04 3.43
CA GLY A 644 28.42 14.07 3.38
C GLY A 644 27.37 13.92 4.48
N THR A 645 26.21 14.53 4.25
CA THR A 645 25.07 14.50 5.15
C THR A 645 23.96 13.63 4.58
N ILE A 646 23.37 12.79 5.41
CA ILE A 646 22.15 12.04 5.12
C ILE A 646 21.03 12.64 5.97
N ASP A 647 20.18 13.45 5.36
CA ASP A 647 19.06 14.13 5.99
C ASP A 647 17.76 13.34 5.79
N ALA A 648 17.73 12.14 6.36
CA ALA A 648 16.57 11.26 6.44
C ALA A 648 16.86 10.11 7.41
N THR A 649 15.83 9.33 7.76
CA THR A 649 16.06 7.99 8.34
C THR A 649 16.67 7.08 7.28
N LEU A 650 17.77 6.40 7.63
CA LEU A 650 18.52 5.54 6.71
C LEU A 650 18.27 4.06 7.05
N TYR A 651 17.61 3.35 6.15
CA TYR A 651 17.39 1.91 6.24
C TYR A 651 18.43 1.18 5.38
N ASN A 652 19.32 0.45 6.04
CA ASN A 652 20.38 -0.32 5.41
C ASN A 652 20.04 -1.82 5.38
N HIS A 653 19.72 -2.31 4.20
CA HIS A 653 19.62 -3.72 3.82
C HIS A 653 20.75 -4.20 2.91
N GLY A 654 21.59 -3.27 2.42
CA GLY A 654 22.74 -3.52 1.55
C GLY A 654 24.05 -3.17 2.25
N THR A 655 24.85 -2.29 1.64
CA THR A 655 26.11 -1.80 2.21
C THR A 655 26.08 -0.28 2.40
N VAL A 656 26.39 0.18 3.60
CA VAL A 656 26.75 1.58 3.85
C VAL A 656 28.25 1.63 4.11
N ALA A 657 28.95 2.39 3.27
CA ALA A 657 30.41 2.49 3.24
C ALA A 657 30.86 3.96 3.37
N PRO A 658 30.82 4.55 4.60
CA PRO A 658 31.34 5.89 4.81
C PRO A 658 32.84 5.94 4.46
N SER A 659 33.21 6.79 3.51
CA SER A 659 34.58 6.91 3.00
C SER A 659 34.90 8.36 2.64
N GLY A 660 36.18 8.75 2.73
CA GLY A 660 36.62 10.13 2.51
C GLY A 660 37.70 10.58 3.50
N THR A 661 38.29 11.74 3.22
CA THR A 661 39.46 12.26 3.97
C THR A 661 39.06 13.05 5.23
N ASN A 662 37.87 13.65 5.23
CA ASN A 662 37.27 14.38 6.35
C ASN A 662 36.33 13.48 7.15
N GLN A 663 36.22 13.74 8.45
CA GLN A 663 35.51 12.88 9.40
C GLN A 663 34.54 13.71 10.27
N PRO A 664 33.33 13.22 10.62
CA PRO A 664 32.75 11.94 10.18
C PRO A 664 32.56 11.92 8.66
N ASN A 665 32.71 10.76 8.04
CA ASN A 665 32.45 10.64 6.60
C ASN A 665 30.95 10.85 6.35
N PHE A 666 30.09 10.09 7.02
CA PHE A 666 28.64 10.30 6.97
C PHE A 666 28.08 10.82 8.28
N LYS A 667 27.23 11.84 8.16
CA LYS A 667 26.38 12.34 9.25
C LYS A 667 24.91 12.09 8.90
N VAL A 668 24.28 11.12 9.59
CA VAL A 668 22.84 10.84 9.48
C VAL A 668 22.11 11.71 10.49
N LEU A 669 21.18 12.57 10.03
CA LEU A 669 20.47 13.53 10.89
C LEU A 669 19.27 12.93 11.63
N SER A 670 18.81 11.75 11.21
CA SER A 670 17.72 10.99 11.85
C SER A 670 18.26 9.65 12.40
N ASP A 671 17.44 8.61 12.37
CA ASP A 671 17.76 7.25 12.81
C ASP A 671 18.47 6.43 11.72
N TYR A 672 19.25 5.44 12.16
CA TYR A 672 19.93 4.46 11.32
C TYR A 672 19.47 3.05 11.68
N HIS A 673 18.95 2.30 10.71
CA HIS A 673 18.52 0.92 10.90
C HIS A 673 19.33 0.00 10.00
N GLN A 674 20.02 -0.98 10.57
CA GLN A 674 20.74 -2.01 9.83
C GLN A 674 20.06 -3.37 9.99
N SER A 675 19.74 -4.02 8.88
CA SER A 675 19.14 -5.36 8.87
C SER A 675 20.19 -6.48 8.98
N ALA A 676 19.72 -7.71 9.20
CA ALA A 676 20.58 -8.89 9.34
C ALA A 676 21.41 -9.22 8.09
N LEU A 677 20.97 -8.80 6.89
CA LEU A 677 21.68 -9.03 5.64
C LEU A 677 22.65 -7.90 5.26
N ALA A 678 22.60 -6.80 6.01
CA ALA A 678 23.32 -5.59 5.67
C ALA A 678 24.75 -5.59 6.22
N THR A 679 25.58 -4.74 5.63
CA THR A 679 26.94 -4.46 6.05
C THR A 679 27.14 -2.97 6.32
N LEU A 680 27.77 -2.65 7.44
CA LEU A 680 28.46 -1.37 7.64
C LEU A 680 29.94 -1.60 7.35
N ARG A 681 30.48 -0.93 6.33
CA ARG A 681 31.88 -1.03 5.94
C ARG A 681 32.59 0.28 6.28
N VAL A 682 33.51 0.26 7.24
CA VAL A 682 34.20 1.47 7.70
C VAL A 682 35.67 1.46 7.32
N ALA A 683 36.18 2.61 6.90
CA ALA A 683 37.60 2.80 6.64
C ALA A 683 38.30 3.48 7.84
N LEU A 684 39.41 2.90 8.32
CA LEU A 684 40.22 3.46 9.41
C LEU A 684 41.54 4.03 8.87
N ASN A 685 41.86 5.27 9.27
CA ASN A 685 43.06 6.01 8.84
C ASN A 685 43.90 6.58 9.99
N GLY A 686 43.63 6.15 11.23
CA GLY A 686 44.38 6.58 12.42
C GLY A 686 44.07 7.99 12.95
N LYS A 687 43.19 8.76 12.31
CA LYS A 687 42.82 10.13 12.77
C LYS A 687 41.76 10.18 13.88
N GLY A 688 41.43 9.03 14.51
CA GLY A 688 40.68 8.98 15.76
C GLY A 688 39.17 9.29 15.69
N ASN A 689 38.55 9.28 14.51
CA ASN A 689 37.15 9.71 14.34
C ASN A 689 36.19 8.58 13.97
N SER A 690 34.90 8.82 14.20
CA SER A 690 33.77 7.93 13.87
C SER A 690 33.33 8.11 12.41
N PRO A 691 33.58 7.15 11.49
CA PRO A 691 33.20 7.26 10.08
C PRO A 691 31.69 7.47 9.87
N LEU A 692 30.86 6.88 10.73
CA LEU A 692 29.43 7.13 10.78
C LEU A 692 29.05 7.86 12.08
N ARG A 693 28.35 8.99 11.93
CA ARG A 693 27.70 9.70 13.04
C ARG A 693 26.21 9.76 12.80
N VAL A 694 25.44 9.19 13.72
CA VAL A 694 23.97 9.22 13.72
C VAL A 694 23.51 10.20 14.80
N VAL A 695 22.65 11.15 14.45
CA VAL A 695 22.08 12.09 15.42
C VAL A 695 20.96 11.44 16.23
N GLY A 696 20.17 10.58 15.59
CA GLY A 696 19.13 9.75 16.21
C GLY A 696 19.65 8.44 16.81
N GLU A 697 18.78 7.44 16.84
CA GLU A 697 19.09 6.09 17.31
C GLU A 697 19.71 5.23 16.20
N ALA A 698 20.62 4.33 16.57
CA ALA A 698 21.18 3.32 15.69
C ALA A 698 20.73 1.93 16.15
N THR A 699 20.02 1.22 15.29
CA THR A 699 19.63 -0.19 15.50
C THR A 699 20.50 -1.08 14.63
N LEU A 700 21.28 -1.96 15.25
CA LEU A 700 22.33 -2.75 14.61
C LEU A 700 21.94 -4.22 14.46
N SER A 701 22.31 -4.79 13.32
CA SER A 701 22.28 -6.22 12.99
C SER A 701 23.28 -6.46 11.85
N GLY A 702 23.35 -7.67 11.30
CA GLY A 702 24.21 -7.96 10.15
C GLY A 702 25.70 -7.72 10.45
N THR A 703 26.50 -7.39 9.44
CA THR A 703 27.97 -7.44 9.57
C THR A 703 28.61 -6.05 9.68
N LEU A 704 29.67 -5.95 10.48
CA LEU A 704 30.66 -4.87 10.41
C LEU A 704 31.88 -5.35 9.62
N ALA A 705 32.30 -4.58 8.63
CA ALA A 705 33.53 -4.75 7.87
C ALA A 705 34.48 -3.56 8.09
N VAL A 706 35.78 -3.82 8.12
CA VAL A 706 36.81 -2.81 8.40
C VAL A 706 37.88 -2.86 7.31
N ASP A 707 38.13 -1.72 6.70
CA ASP A 707 39.21 -1.50 5.75
C ASP A 707 40.26 -0.57 6.39
N LEU A 708 41.54 -0.92 6.30
CA LEU A 708 42.65 -0.07 6.74
C LEU A 708 43.19 0.70 5.54
N ILE A 709 43.17 2.02 5.63
CA ILE A 709 43.55 2.92 4.53
C ILE A 709 44.69 3.84 4.94
N ASP A 710 45.26 4.57 3.98
CA ASP A 710 46.37 5.51 4.21
C ASP A 710 47.59 4.88 4.89
N SER A 711 47.85 3.59 4.61
CA SER A 711 48.91 2.79 5.25
C SER A 711 48.80 2.76 6.77
N PHE A 712 47.59 2.96 7.31
CA PHE A 712 47.36 2.98 8.74
C PHE A 712 47.67 1.61 9.37
N GLN A 713 48.44 1.64 10.46
CA GLN A 713 48.84 0.47 11.23
C GLN A 713 48.29 0.61 12.66
N PRO A 714 47.15 -0.03 12.97
CA PRO A 714 46.53 0.04 14.29
C PRO A 714 47.46 -0.50 15.37
N SER A 715 47.71 0.26 16.43
CA SER A 715 48.51 -0.22 17.55
C SER A 715 47.68 -1.10 18.50
N PRO A 716 48.19 -2.26 18.97
CA PRO A 716 47.54 -3.11 19.96
C PRO A 716 47.08 -2.33 21.20
N GLY A 717 45.89 -2.65 21.72
CA GLY A 717 45.30 -1.99 22.88
C GLY A 717 44.70 -0.59 22.62
N LYS A 718 44.80 -0.05 21.40
CA LYS A 718 44.10 1.19 21.03
C LYS A 718 42.66 0.94 20.62
N THR A 719 41.80 1.92 20.89
CA THR A 719 40.39 1.88 20.51
C THR A 719 40.05 2.90 19.42
N TYR A 720 39.19 2.52 18.48
CA TYR A 720 38.69 3.41 17.42
C TYR A 720 37.15 3.40 17.42
N SER A 721 36.53 4.57 17.48
CA SER A 721 35.07 4.69 17.32
C SER A 721 34.72 4.50 15.86
N VAL A 722 33.74 3.65 15.55
CA VAL A 722 33.28 3.42 14.17
C VAL A 722 31.88 3.94 13.90
N LEU A 723 31.06 4.01 14.95
CA LEU A 723 29.73 4.56 14.93
C LEU A 723 29.47 5.32 16.22
N THR A 724 28.84 6.48 16.13
CA THR A 724 28.27 7.21 17.27
C THR A 724 26.79 7.47 17.01
N ALA A 725 25.97 7.40 18.06
CA ALA A 725 24.53 7.63 17.98
C ALA A 725 24.01 8.24 19.30
N LYS A 726 22.79 8.80 19.30
CA LYS A 726 22.09 9.15 20.56
C LYS A 726 21.93 7.92 21.45
N LYS A 727 21.61 6.79 20.82
CA LYS A 727 21.49 5.47 21.44
C LYS A 727 21.86 4.40 20.43
N VAL A 728 22.62 3.40 20.84
CA VAL A 728 22.90 2.18 20.08
C VAL A 728 22.10 1.04 20.70
N SER A 729 21.44 0.25 19.85
CA SER A 729 20.76 -0.99 20.22
C SER A 729 21.06 -2.09 19.21
N GLY A 730 21.01 -3.35 19.65
CA GLY A 730 21.43 -4.49 18.83
C GLY A 730 22.95 -4.62 18.71
N GLU A 731 23.38 -5.67 18.02
CA GLU A 731 24.79 -6.04 17.84
C GLU A 731 25.01 -6.55 16.40
N PHE A 732 26.22 -6.35 15.87
CA PHE A 732 26.62 -7.00 14.63
C PHE A 732 26.79 -8.51 14.84
N SER A 733 26.42 -9.31 13.84
CA SER A 733 26.51 -10.76 13.80
C SER A 733 27.94 -11.29 13.55
N ASN A 734 28.98 -10.47 13.77
CA ASN A 734 30.37 -10.86 13.64
C ASN A 734 30.72 -11.97 14.66
N PRO A 735 31.24 -13.13 14.24
CA PRO A 735 31.54 -14.23 15.16
C PRO A 735 32.49 -13.82 16.29
N GLY A 736 32.06 -14.06 17.53
CA GLY A 736 32.83 -13.74 18.74
C GLY A 736 33.05 -12.25 18.96
N ASN A 737 32.24 -11.38 18.34
CA ASN A 737 32.44 -9.92 18.33
C ASN A 737 33.83 -9.54 17.79
N ILE A 738 34.37 -10.31 16.84
CA ILE A 738 35.64 -10.01 16.18
C ILE A 738 35.40 -9.59 14.73
N VAL A 739 36.01 -8.49 14.33
CA VAL A 739 36.19 -8.12 12.92
C VAL A 739 37.67 -8.22 12.56
N VAL A 740 37.95 -8.77 11.38
CA VAL A 740 39.31 -8.96 10.87
C VAL A 740 39.45 -8.10 9.62
N ALA A 741 40.41 -7.18 9.62
CA ALA A 741 40.74 -6.37 8.45
C ALA A 741 41.45 -7.22 7.39
N ALA A 742 41.52 -6.70 6.16
CA ALA A 742 42.11 -7.41 5.02
C ALA A 742 43.58 -7.82 5.23
N ASP A 743 44.35 -7.10 6.05
CA ASP A 743 45.75 -7.41 6.39
C ASP A 743 45.90 -8.45 7.51
N GLY A 744 44.79 -8.95 8.05
CA GLY A 744 44.76 -9.90 9.17
C GLY A 744 44.69 -9.26 10.55
N THR A 745 44.73 -7.93 10.66
CA THR A 745 44.57 -7.24 11.95
C THR A 745 43.22 -7.56 12.56
N ARG A 746 43.21 -8.00 13.82
CA ARG A 746 42.01 -8.41 14.55
C ARG A 746 41.55 -7.30 15.49
N PHE A 747 40.26 -7.02 15.46
CA PHE A 747 39.63 -6.07 16.38
C PHE A 747 38.51 -6.74 17.16
N THR A 748 38.44 -6.47 18.45
CA THR A 748 37.26 -6.77 19.28
C THR A 748 36.26 -5.62 19.19
N ILE A 749 35.03 -5.93 18.82
CA ILE A 749 33.90 -5.00 18.75
C ILE A 749 33.32 -4.83 20.16
N ASN A 750 33.26 -3.61 20.65
CA ASN A 750 32.66 -3.26 21.93
C ASN A 750 31.50 -2.29 21.72
N TYR A 751 30.36 -2.60 22.31
CA TYR A 751 29.16 -1.79 22.28
C TYR A 751 29.06 -0.92 23.54
N LYS A 752 28.80 0.37 23.36
CA LYS A 752 28.47 1.32 24.42
C LYS A 752 27.09 1.91 24.11
N ASP A 753 26.45 2.49 25.12
CA ASP A 753 25.11 3.09 24.97
C ASP A 753 25.00 4.08 23.80
N SER A 754 26.08 4.80 23.47
CA SER A 754 26.09 5.84 22.42
C SER A 754 27.16 5.62 21.33
N ALA A 755 27.86 4.49 21.33
CA ALA A 755 28.93 4.25 20.36
C ALA A 755 29.26 2.78 20.15
N VAL A 756 29.78 2.45 18.97
CA VAL A 756 30.50 1.20 18.71
C VAL A 756 31.98 1.51 18.59
N VAL A 757 32.81 0.79 19.34
CA VAL A 757 34.27 0.96 19.33
C VAL A 757 34.99 -0.35 19.03
N LEU A 758 36.07 -0.26 18.29
CA LEU A 758 36.96 -1.37 17.95
C LEU A 758 38.22 -1.30 18.81
N LEU A 759 38.52 -2.35 19.56
CA LEU A 759 39.77 -2.53 20.29
C LEU A 759 40.73 -3.40 19.47
N VAL A 760 41.94 -2.92 19.19
CA VAL A 760 42.97 -3.73 18.51
C VAL A 760 43.50 -4.79 19.46
N ASN A 761 43.48 -6.04 19.00
CA ASN A 761 43.94 -7.19 19.79
C ASN A 761 45.46 -7.28 19.90
#